data_AF-A0A4Y2RT72-F1
#
_entry.id   AF-A0A4Y2RT72-F1
#
_cell.length_a   1.000
_cell.length_b   1.000
_cell.length_c   1.000
_cell.angle_alpha   90.00
_cell.angle_beta   90.00
_cell.angle_gamma   90.00
#
_symmetry.space_group_name_H-M   'P 1'
#
loop_
_entity.id
_entity.type
_entity.pdbx_description
1 polymer ?
#
loop_
_entity_poly.entity_id
_entity_poly.type
_entity_poly.pdbx_seq_one_letter_code
_entity_poly.pdbx_strand_id
1 'polypeptide(L)'
;MFGLNGVPGLSPHGATLKTFVTREPISLFSLRKNAKNKEEKEKLNQLLELLRKKLPEGCKIGAAVGEGDSFFDSVAQGLNELRDKGLITGNRRFNVKSLRESCKQYAQQINQSEKDSWLDNALKGEGRKLRKYLRNIEFSAKDIENTSSGSKIKIIWGRPEIEGKMVCEKYGVKFRIIELRDGEKDGLHVTKGKVGVGNNIVHIVNFRNQFVPLLSNIEKDNKRSLKVSREEAYGNEIGLNSKDTDSYISTLLQGIEDSSCKQNGPSRSPSNGNRKTSRKQRCFNTDTYNKEPNGVHMDVNIINIEGTEFPSNVQDESKQNNSHRKRKCSIEDKDDNAPKRMHINIKDTSNEYLKFSNHLQNELSHNELDIAYQTNQCIPHQLIGLMYQIDLSVLCLLRESLYKDKYPSLSLAFGDSEVDKFGNITLCYKRKSLHVKIESVDKYYTDNDISYARLFNKEKEKRSFFMNNYFDSFVNYLLFKSDSLSNNIEYLIIYTNSALDFTEEMKLKQSRSKSFYPFKFDSMNIEDCGILKDFLFTNNNMTGRGFYQFSQNDTTREELLKQLEFSSAMRKEIKERKLPPEFEKEIKEAFLDKLVFAVNQPNREELNSIVKDKISSKVKDDYIELQEKILCNLTAQKMYKKHRNEIMYSFSLLMSFLHDMFLNCNLFSINLKGKSCDGSNDIAINYKDRSTYIKVLNADRNIGYSQLFPSRTQERRNKFSVNKHFSVFIEELEKDKNIRYYIIYTNAGMDLTNENRLKKGLSKDFYPLKLHKIDFRKKKYKILRHCPCVNKNGLYQFSQEETTKLSNLLNLPPSFQSKRQERLSDGDEKDRKEKFFYKLIFAVNQPHRKEMNSIIKNGIENKYNKVPYTYEELHEIALRWLESHEFGPITKERIEKLLADIKSNRSSYQKYQNKNISEEIKFAKCVIGAEGTPAFNQFLHFLIEGEGKKYLKVLKRQGINLPSMSSILKKAGNSATKAFNGLYNLWFDTKGNKTLYLRTLEDEGVNLANMSSILKGAGSKAAEAFKDLHDLWFDAKGKKTPYFKTLEDEGVNLANMSSILNGAGFKAAKAFKDLYDLWFDAKGKK
;
A
#
# COMPACT_ATOMS: atom_id res chain seq x y z
N MET A 1 -46.62 -34.21 24.32
CA MET A 1 -46.94 -33.55 25.62
C MET A 1 -45.64 -33.26 26.38
N PHE A 2 -45.72 -32.65 27.56
CA PHE A 2 -44.58 -32.15 28.33
C PHE A 2 -43.75 -33.25 28.99
N GLY A 3 -42.51 -32.90 29.40
CA GLY A 3 -41.59 -33.79 30.10
C GLY A 3 -40.21 -33.15 30.33
N LEU A 4 -40.14 -32.15 31.23
CA LEU A 4 -38.87 -31.64 31.77
C LEU A 4 -38.50 -32.42 33.03
N ASN A 5 -37.23 -32.80 33.18
CA ASN A 5 -36.48 -32.78 34.45
C ASN A 5 -35.01 -33.22 34.25
N GLY A 6 -34.12 -32.80 35.14
CA GLY A 6 -32.74 -33.30 35.25
C GLY A 6 -31.64 -32.32 34.81
N VAL A 7 -31.13 -31.52 35.76
CA VAL A 7 -29.84 -30.82 35.67
C VAL A 7 -29.07 -31.01 36.99
N PRO A 8 -27.86 -31.57 36.92
CA PRO A 8 -26.72 -31.02 37.66
C PRO A 8 -25.47 -30.94 36.75
N GLY A 9 -24.49 -30.06 36.98
CA GLY A 9 -24.38 -28.98 37.95
C GLY A 9 -23.13 -28.14 37.62
N LEU A 10 -23.01 -26.92 38.15
CA LEU A 10 -21.83 -26.06 37.99
C LEU A 10 -20.86 -26.23 39.16
N SER A 11 -19.56 -26.19 38.87
CA SER A 11 -18.49 -25.98 39.86
C SER A 11 -17.54 -24.89 39.34
N PRO A 12 -17.11 -23.91 40.17
CA PRO A 12 -16.40 -22.73 39.70
C PRO A 12 -14.88 -22.83 39.86
N HIS A 13 -14.09 -22.15 39.00
CA HIS A 13 -12.86 -21.42 39.36
C HIS A 13 -12.24 -20.70 38.15
N GLY A 14 -11.71 -19.50 38.37
CA GLY A 14 -10.70 -18.85 37.52
C GLY A 14 -11.16 -18.27 36.16
N ALA A 15 -10.43 -17.26 35.68
CA ALA A 15 -10.62 -16.63 34.38
C ALA A 15 -10.31 -17.62 33.24
N THR A 16 -11.32 -18.36 32.81
CA THR A 16 -11.13 -19.55 31.99
C THR A 16 -10.69 -19.20 30.57
N LEU A 17 -9.40 -19.41 30.30
CA LEU A 17 -8.89 -19.70 28.95
C LEU A 17 -9.87 -20.69 28.31
N LYS A 18 -10.51 -20.35 27.17
CA LYS A 18 -11.49 -21.25 26.52
C LYS A 18 -10.83 -22.64 26.36
N THR A 19 -11.25 -23.58 27.21
CA THR A 19 -10.68 -24.93 27.36
C THR A 19 -10.95 -25.79 26.12
N PHE A 20 -11.93 -25.38 25.33
CA PHE A 20 -12.23 -25.98 24.04
C PHE A 20 -12.02 -24.98 22.89
N VAL A 21 -11.38 -25.47 21.84
CA VAL A 21 -11.14 -24.79 20.57
C VAL A 21 -12.03 -25.42 19.50
N THR A 22 -12.54 -24.61 18.59
CA THR A 22 -13.37 -25.09 17.47
C THR A 22 -12.47 -25.48 16.29
N ARG A 23 -12.48 -26.76 15.91
CA ARG A 23 -12.03 -27.21 14.58
C ARG A 23 -13.20 -27.10 13.61
N GLU A 24 -13.01 -26.36 12.52
CA GLU A 24 -14.01 -26.21 11.46
C GLU A 24 -13.80 -27.23 10.33
N PRO A 25 -14.88 -27.75 9.74
CA PRO A 25 -14.80 -28.57 8.55
C PRO A 25 -14.44 -27.71 7.33
N ILE A 26 -14.05 -28.35 6.22
CA ILE A 26 -13.73 -27.64 4.97
C ILE A 26 -14.94 -26.80 4.50
N SER A 27 -14.72 -25.51 4.26
CA SER A 27 -15.75 -24.51 3.94
C SER A 27 -16.57 -24.82 2.69
N LEU A 28 -16.10 -25.73 1.84
CA LEU A 28 -16.90 -26.36 0.77
C LEU A 28 -18.23 -26.94 1.28
N PHE A 29 -18.27 -27.53 2.48
CA PHE A 29 -19.51 -28.05 3.08
C PHE A 29 -20.46 -26.94 3.53
N SER A 30 -19.95 -25.81 4.04
CA SER A 30 -20.79 -24.69 4.48
C SER A 30 -21.28 -23.83 3.32
N LEU A 31 -20.45 -23.63 2.28
CA LEU A 31 -20.88 -23.03 1.01
C LEU A 31 -22.02 -23.84 0.39
N ARG A 32 -21.88 -25.16 0.27
CA ARG A 32 -22.96 -26.04 -0.25
C ARG A 32 -24.26 -25.95 0.54
N LYS A 33 -24.19 -25.75 1.86
CA LYS A 33 -25.38 -25.56 2.73
C LYS A 33 -26.06 -24.22 2.48
N ASN A 34 -25.30 -23.18 2.14
CA ASN A 34 -25.77 -21.79 2.07
C ASN A 34 -26.04 -21.30 0.62
N ALA A 35 -25.62 -22.05 -0.39
CA ALA A 35 -25.82 -21.76 -1.81
C ALA A 35 -27.33 -21.62 -2.14
N LYS A 36 -27.71 -20.45 -2.67
CA LYS A 36 -29.10 -20.11 -3.00
C LYS A 36 -29.49 -20.48 -4.42
N ASN A 37 -28.54 -20.47 -5.36
CA ASN A 37 -28.79 -20.83 -6.76
C ASN A 37 -28.62 -22.35 -6.97
N LYS A 38 -29.50 -22.96 -7.77
CA LYS A 38 -29.42 -24.38 -8.17
C LYS A 38 -28.08 -24.67 -8.87
N GLU A 39 -27.66 -23.82 -9.79
CA GLU A 39 -26.42 -23.96 -10.56
C GLU A 39 -25.15 -23.91 -9.69
N GLU A 40 -25.12 -22.99 -8.71
CA GLU A 40 -24.04 -22.87 -7.73
C GLU A 40 -23.94 -24.15 -6.87
N LYS A 41 -25.08 -24.63 -6.36
CA LYS A 41 -25.18 -25.85 -5.57
C LYS A 41 -24.76 -27.09 -6.35
N GLU A 42 -25.01 -27.10 -7.65
CA GLU A 42 -24.63 -28.19 -8.57
C GLU A 42 -23.13 -28.19 -8.87
N LYS A 43 -22.51 -27.04 -9.14
CA LYS A 43 -21.04 -26.89 -9.22
C LYS A 43 -20.36 -27.34 -7.92
N LEU A 44 -20.89 -26.97 -6.76
CA LEU A 44 -20.36 -27.40 -5.45
C LEU A 44 -20.54 -28.91 -5.19
N ASN A 45 -21.59 -29.54 -5.73
CA ASN A 45 -21.72 -31.01 -5.73
C ASN A 45 -20.62 -31.68 -6.58
N GLN A 46 -20.40 -31.17 -7.81
CA GLN A 46 -19.36 -31.70 -8.72
C GLN A 46 -17.96 -31.60 -8.11
N LEU A 47 -17.64 -30.51 -7.39
CA LEU A 47 -16.36 -30.37 -6.69
C LEU A 47 -16.20 -31.41 -5.57
N LEU A 48 -17.27 -31.71 -4.82
CA LEU A 48 -17.27 -32.74 -3.78
C LEU A 48 -17.10 -34.15 -4.35
N GLU A 49 -17.68 -34.45 -5.51
CA GLU A 49 -17.42 -35.73 -6.20
C GLU A 49 -15.99 -35.84 -6.72
N LEU A 50 -15.47 -34.78 -7.35
CA LEU A 50 -14.09 -34.75 -7.86
C LEU A 50 -13.05 -34.83 -6.72
N LEU A 51 -13.36 -34.27 -5.55
CA LEU A 51 -12.58 -34.47 -4.33
C LEU A 51 -12.63 -35.94 -3.89
N ARG A 52 -13.83 -36.51 -3.74
CA ARG A 52 -14.03 -37.91 -3.30
C ARG A 52 -13.34 -38.92 -4.22
N LYS A 53 -13.48 -38.76 -5.54
CA LYS A 53 -12.78 -39.55 -6.58
C LYS A 53 -11.24 -39.40 -6.54
N LYS A 54 -10.69 -38.50 -5.73
CA LYS A 54 -9.24 -38.24 -5.61
C LYS A 54 -8.66 -38.43 -4.19
N LEU A 55 -9.49 -38.72 -3.18
CA LEU A 55 -9.03 -39.10 -1.84
C LEU A 55 -8.17 -40.38 -1.89
N PRO A 56 -7.26 -40.60 -0.92
CA PRO A 56 -6.72 -41.93 -0.66
C PRO A 56 -7.84 -42.87 -0.17
N GLU A 57 -7.67 -44.17 -0.40
CA GLU A 57 -8.56 -45.19 0.13
C GLU A 57 -8.55 -45.20 1.67
N GLY A 58 -9.68 -45.57 2.28
CA GLY A 58 -9.91 -45.45 3.73
C GLY A 58 -10.16 -44.01 4.22
N CYS A 59 -9.32 -43.04 3.84
CA CYS A 59 -9.33 -41.66 4.34
C CYS A 59 -10.68 -40.92 4.19
N LYS A 60 -11.07 -40.17 5.23
CA LYS A 60 -12.19 -39.20 5.21
C LYS A 60 -11.68 -37.77 5.44
N ILE A 61 -12.56 -36.79 5.20
CA ILE A 61 -12.24 -35.37 5.38
C ILE A 61 -12.37 -35.00 6.87
N GLY A 62 -11.27 -34.54 7.47
CA GLY A 62 -11.23 -34.04 8.85
C GLY A 62 -11.68 -32.59 9.02
N ALA A 63 -11.33 -32.00 10.16
CA ALA A 63 -11.59 -30.61 10.51
C ALA A 63 -10.32 -29.97 11.09
N ALA A 64 -10.16 -28.65 11.00
CA ALA A 64 -8.98 -27.95 11.51
C ALA A 64 -9.33 -26.57 12.10
N VAL A 65 -8.49 -26.07 13.01
CA VAL A 65 -8.69 -24.74 13.60
C VAL A 65 -8.58 -23.63 12.54
N GLY A 66 -9.43 -22.61 12.65
CA GLY A 66 -9.51 -21.50 11.69
C GLY A 66 -8.38 -20.47 11.79
N GLU A 67 -8.70 -19.23 11.38
CA GLU A 67 -7.96 -17.96 11.64
C GLU A 67 -6.46 -17.90 11.29
N GLY A 68 -5.91 -18.90 10.59
CA GLY A 68 -4.54 -18.91 10.05
C GLY A 68 -3.65 -20.05 10.56
N ASP A 69 -4.10 -20.82 11.56
CA ASP A 69 -3.38 -21.98 12.08
C ASP A 69 -3.78 -23.30 11.39
N SER A 70 -4.82 -23.30 10.53
CA SER A 70 -5.38 -24.49 9.87
C SER A 70 -4.35 -25.44 9.23
N PHE A 71 -3.28 -24.91 8.63
CA PHE A 71 -2.17 -25.70 8.10
C PHE A 71 -1.46 -26.50 9.20
N PHE A 72 -1.04 -25.81 10.28
CA PHE A 72 -0.31 -26.44 11.39
C PHE A 72 -1.18 -27.44 12.14
N ASP A 73 -2.46 -27.15 12.37
CA ASP A 73 -3.38 -28.09 13.04
C ASP A 73 -3.70 -29.32 12.16
N SER A 74 -3.83 -29.14 10.84
CA SER A 74 -3.98 -30.27 9.90
C SER A 74 -2.74 -31.16 9.88
N VAL A 75 -1.55 -30.55 9.85
CA VAL A 75 -0.27 -31.26 9.89
C VAL A 75 -0.05 -31.95 11.23
N ALA A 76 -0.40 -31.31 12.35
CA ALA A 76 -0.34 -31.91 13.69
C ALA A 76 -1.22 -33.15 13.80
N GLN A 77 -2.47 -33.09 13.34
CA GLN A 77 -3.38 -34.24 13.31
C GLN A 77 -2.82 -35.39 12.44
N GLY A 78 -2.29 -35.07 11.25
CA GLY A 78 -1.69 -36.09 10.37
C GLY A 78 -0.42 -36.74 10.94
N LEU A 79 0.46 -35.95 11.57
CA LEU A 79 1.64 -36.48 12.29
C LEU A 79 1.23 -37.30 13.53
N ASN A 80 0.19 -36.88 14.24
CA ASN A 80 -0.36 -37.64 15.36
C ASN A 80 -0.86 -39.02 14.91
N GLU A 81 -1.55 -39.11 13.78
CA GLU A 81 -1.98 -40.41 13.22
C GLU A 81 -0.78 -41.29 12.82
N LEU A 82 0.28 -40.73 12.23
CA LEU A 82 1.50 -41.49 11.90
C LEU A 82 2.23 -41.99 13.15
N ARG A 83 2.32 -41.19 14.23
CA ARG A 83 2.92 -41.64 15.50
C ARG A 83 2.06 -42.71 16.16
N ASP A 84 0.73 -42.54 16.18
CA ASP A 84 -0.18 -43.52 16.81
C ASP A 84 -0.26 -44.84 16.01
N LYS A 85 0.28 -44.86 14.77
CA LYS A 85 0.59 -46.06 13.96
C LYS A 85 2.04 -46.57 14.11
N GLY A 86 2.85 -45.98 14.99
CA GLY A 86 4.27 -46.34 15.20
C GLY A 86 5.23 -45.90 14.09
N LEU A 87 4.78 -45.13 13.09
CA LEU A 87 5.55 -44.84 11.88
C LEU A 87 6.56 -43.69 12.02
N ILE A 88 6.45 -42.84 13.05
CA ILE A 88 7.40 -41.76 13.35
C ILE A 88 7.75 -41.74 14.84
N THR A 89 9.01 -41.42 15.15
CA THR A 89 9.56 -41.42 16.51
C THR A 89 9.32 -40.09 17.23
N GLY A 90 8.81 -40.13 18.47
CA GLY A 90 8.68 -38.93 19.31
C GLY A 90 7.72 -39.08 20.50
N ASN A 91 8.23 -38.84 21.72
CA ASN A 91 7.52 -39.08 22.98
C ASN A 91 6.45 -38.03 23.35
N ARG A 92 6.07 -37.12 22.45
CA ARG A 92 5.07 -36.06 22.72
C ARG A 92 4.08 -35.92 21.56
N ARG A 93 2.84 -35.55 21.86
CA ARG A 93 1.84 -35.23 20.82
C ARG A 93 2.16 -33.91 20.12
N PHE A 94 1.90 -33.88 18.81
CA PHE A 94 2.03 -32.68 17.99
C PHE A 94 0.80 -31.80 18.15
N ASN A 95 1.03 -30.51 18.29
CA ASN A 95 0.05 -29.42 18.34
C ASN A 95 0.61 -28.20 17.59
N VAL A 96 -0.21 -27.18 17.33
CA VAL A 96 0.19 -26.00 16.54
C VAL A 96 1.47 -25.33 17.06
N LYS A 97 1.58 -25.15 18.38
CA LYS A 97 2.72 -24.46 19.03
C LYS A 97 4.01 -25.27 18.90
N SER A 98 3.95 -26.59 19.10
CA SER A 98 5.11 -27.49 18.92
C SER A 98 5.66 -27.51 17.49
N LEU A 99 4.79 -27.35 16.47
CA LEU A 99 5.21 -27.26 15.08
C LEU A 99 5.75 -25.87 14.72
N ARG A 100 5.13 -24.79 15.23
CA ARG A 100 5.65 -23.42 15.07
C ARG A 100 7.04 -23.22 15.67
N GLU A 101 7.23 -23.68 16.91
CA GLU A 101 8.53 -23.72 17.57
C GLU A 101 9.50 -24.66 16.83
N SER A 102 9.04 -25.76 16.25
CA SER A 102 9.89 -26.63 15.44
C SER A 102 10.37 -25.98 14.14
N CYS A 103 9.54 -25.19 13.46
CA CYS A 103 9.93 -24.38 12.31
C CYS A 103 10.91 -23.26 12.69
N LYS A 104 10.75 -22.66 13.88
CA LYS A 104 11.68 -21.66 14.44
C LYS A 104 13.06 -22.26 14.69
N GLN A 105 13.13 -23.38 15.40
CA GLN A 105 14.38 -24.10 15.68
C GLN A 105 15.11 -24.51 14.39
N TYR A 106 14.39 -25.07 13.43
CA TYR A 106 14.94 -25.47 12.14
C TYR A 106 15.52 -24.27 11.37
N ALA A 107 14.80 -23.15 11.38
CA ALA A 107 15.25 -21.89 10.79
C ALA A 107 16.48 -21.27 11.50
N GLN A 108 16.61 -21.46 12.82
CA GLN A 108 17.79 -21.04 13.59
C GLN A 108 19.00 -21.92 13.28
N GLN A 109 18.82 -23.24 13.23
CA GLN A 109 19.88 -24.22 12.95
C GLN A 109 20.47 -24.01 11.54
N ILE A 110 19.64 -23.86 10.51
CA ILE A 110 20.13 -23.57 9.15
C ILE A 110 20.92 -22.25 9.13
N ASN A 111 20.43 -21.19 9.80
CA ASN A 111 21.09 -19.89 9.85
C ASN A 111 22.45 -19.91 10.57
N GLN A 112 22.75 -20.93 11.38
CA GLN A 112 24.05 -21.11 12.03
C GLN A 112 25.06 -21.90 11.18
N SER A 113 24.62 -22.51 10.06
CA SER A 113 25.41 -23.51 9.31
C SER A 113 26.21 -22.97 8.12
N GLU A 114 26.16 -21.66 7.86
CA GLU A 114 26.76 -20.91 6.73
C GLU A 114 26.53 -21.43 5.29
N LYS A 115 25.86 -22.57 5.10
CA LYS A 115 25.41 -23.06 3.78
C LYS A 115 24.17 -22.34 3.29
N ASP A 116 24.04 -22.26 1.96
CA ASP A 116 22.95 -21.61 1.23
C ASP A 116 21.57 -21.94 1.80
N SER A 117 21.07 -21.02 2.63
CA SER A 117 19.78 -21.15 3.29
C SER A 117 18.66 -20.96 2.28
N TRP A 118 18.13 -22.08 1.76
CA TRP A 118 16.93 -22.09 0.91
C TRP A 118 15.79 -21.29 1.55
N LEU A 119 15.70 -21.34 2.89
CA LEU A 119 14.73 -20.56 3.66
C LEU A 119 14.93 -19.05 3.50
N ASP A 120 16.16 -18.55 3.54
CA ASP A 120 16.42 -17.11 3.45
C ASP A 120 16.09 -16.57 2.05
N ASN A 121 16.27 -17.39 1.00
CA ASN A 121 15.84 -17.05 -0.37
C ASN A 121 14.32 -17.12 -0.53
N ALA A 122 13.67 -18.17 -0.02
CA ALA A 122 12.21 -18.31 -0.03
C ALA A 122 11.51 -17.17 0.75
N LEU A 123 12.14 -16.62 1.80
CA LEU A 123 11.62 -15.46 2.54
C LEU A 123 11.89 -14.11 1.85
N LYS A 124 13.05 -13.94 1.19
CA LYS A 124 13.35 -12.76 0.34
C LYS A 124 12.31 -12.60 -0.77
N GLY A 125 11.90 -13.70 -1.42
CA GLY A 125 10.88 -13.70 -2.48
C GLY A 125 9.51 -13.12 -2.06
N GLU A 126 9.17 -13.17 -0.77
CA GLU A 126 7.96 -12.55 -0.21
C GLU A 126 8.21 -11.19 0.50
N GLY A 127 9.41 -10.63 0.40
CA GLY A 127 9.76 -9.38 1.08
C GLY A 127 9.83 -9.47 2.61
N ARG A 128 10.08 -10.67 3.17
CA ARG A 128 10.29 -10.89 4.61
C ARG A 128 11.77 -11.17 4.89
N LYS A 129 12.43 -10.36 5.73
CA LYS A 129 13.78 -10.66 6.23
C LYS A 129 13.72 -11.76 7.29
N LEU A 130 14.66 -12.71 7.33
CA LEU A 130 14.67 -13.84 8.27
C LEU A 130 14.57 -13.42 9.75
N ARG A 131 15.24 -12.35 10.18
CA ARG A 131 15.12 -11.78 11.55
C ARG A 131 13.67 -11.38 11.92
N LYS A 132 12.80 -11.13 10.93
CA LYS A 132 11.36 -10.86 11.10
C LYS A 132 10.50 -12.12 10.92
N TYR A 133 11.01 -13.17 10.27
CA TYR A 133 10.39 -14.49 10.25
C TYR A 133 10.52 -15.17 11.62
N LEU A 134 11.75 -15.25 12.16
CA LEU A 134 12.05 -15.87 13.45
C LEU A 134 11.24 -15.23 14.60
N ARG A 135 11.06 -13.91 14.59
CA ARG A 135 10.25 -13.15 15.57
C ARG A 135 8.73 -13.33 15.42
N ASN A 136 8.25 -13.97 14.35
CA ASN A 136 6.82 -14.04 14.02
C ASN A 136 6.29 -15.47 13.81
N ILE A 137 7.16 -16.47 13.59
CA ILE A 137 6.75 -17.85 13.30
C ILE A 137 6.23 -18.58 14.55
N GLU A 138 6.81 -18.29 15.71
CA GLU A 138 6.49 -18.90 17.01
C GLU A 138 5.06 -18.62 17.48
N PHE A 139 4.52 -17.44 17.15
CA PHE A 139 3.18 -17.01 17.54
C PHE A 139 2.10 -17.70 16.70
N SER A 140 1.15 -18.36 17.38
CA SER A 140 -0.13 -18.74 16.80
C SER A 140 -1.02 -17.54 16.53
N ALA A 141 -2.13 -17.75 15.82
CA ALA A 141 -3.18 -16.72 15.73
C ALA A 141 -3.72 -16.35 17.12
N LYS A 142 -3.80 -17.33 18.04
CA LYS A 142 -4.36 -17.14 19.38
C LYS A 142 -3.47 -16.31 20.31
N ASP A 143 -2.15 -16.49 20.25
CA ASP A 143 -1.20 -15.67 21.04
C ASP A 143 -1.29 -14.17 20.68
N ILE A 144 -1.63 -13.89 19.41
CA ILE A 144 -1.79 -12.54 18.87
C ILE A 144 -3.16 -11.91 19.17
N GLU A 145 -4.21 -12.71 19.41
CA GLU A 145 -5.47 -12.20 20.01
C GLU A 145 -5.30 -11.85 21.51
N ASN A 146 -4.38 -12.52 22.19
CA ASN A 146 -4.16 -12.34 23.63
C ASN A 146 -3.27 -11.11 23.94
N THR A 147 -2.38 -10.69 23.04
CA THR A 147 -1.40 -9.61 23.31
C THR A 147 -1.98 -8.20 23.18
N SER A 148 -2.08 -7.48 24.31
CA SER A 148 -2.73 -6.15 24.44
C SER A 148 -1.94 -4.95 23.89
N SER A 149 -0.90 -5.14 23.06
CA SER A 149 0.09 -4.10 22.74
C SER A 149 0.24 -3.84 21.24
N GLY A 150 0.34 -2.55 20.86
CA GLY A 150 0.41 -2.04 19.48
C GLY A 150 1.68 -2.38 18.68
N SER A 151 2.30 -3.52 18.93
CA SER A 151 3.49 -4.01 18.25
C SER A 151 3.18 -4.51 16.83
N LYS A 152 4.13 -4.36 15.90
CA LYS A 152 3.95 -4.72 14.47
C LYS A 152 4.13 -6.23 14.19
N ILE A 153 3.67 -7.09 15.11
CA ILE A 153 3.64 -8.54 14.90
C ILE A 153 2.59 -8.86 13.83
N LYS A 154 2.88 -9.85 12.97
CA LYS A 154 1.98 -10.35 11.93
C LYS A 154 2.06 -11.87 11.94
N ILE A 155 0.92 -12.53 12.15
CA ILE A 155 0.79 -13.99 12.08
C ILE A 155 1.44 -14.51 10.79
N ILE A 156 2.16 -15.62 10.88
CA ILE A 156 2.59 -16.40 9.71
C ILE A 156 1.60 -17.55 9.55
N TRP A 157 0.77 -17.49 8.52
CA TRP A 157 -0.03 -18.63 8.08
C TRP A 157 0.91 -19.69 7.51
N GLY A 158 0.71 -20.96 7.88
CA GLY A 158 1.60 -22.03 7.43
C GLY A 158 1.46 -22.30 5.93
N ARG A 159 2.59 -22.32 5.21
CA ARG A 159 2.65 -22.57 3.77
C ARG A 159 3.26 -23.96 3.51
N PRO A 160 2.67 -24.79 2.63
CA PRO A 160 3.27 -26.04 2.22
C PRO A 160 4.72 -25.94 1.75
N GLU A 161 5.05 -24.89 1.00
CA GLU A 161 6.32 -24.74 0.28
C GLU A 161 7.49 -24.36 1.18
N ILE A 162 7.21 -23.89 2.40
CA ILE A 162 8.19 -23.36 3.36
C ILE A 162 8.01 -24.09 4.69
N GLU A 163 6.98 -23.77 5.49
CA GLU A 163 6.74 -24.46 6.77
C GLU A 163 6.51 -25.96 6.57
N GLY A 164 5.79 -26.35 5.52
CA GLY A 164 5.61 -27.76 5.18
C GLY A 164 6.89 -28.48 4.79
N LYS A 165 7.79 -27.81 4.06
CA LYS A 165 9.12 -28.34 3.73
C LYS A 165 9.95 -28.54 5.00
N MET A 166 10.01 -27.56 5.91
CA MET A 166 10.71 -27.70 7.20
C MET A 166 10.23 -28.91 8.01
N VAL A 167 8.91 -29.09 8.12
CA VAL A 167 8.33 -30.21 8.89
C VAL A 167 8.60 -31.54 8.19
N CYS A 168 8.57 -31.60 6.85
CA CYS A 168 8.98 -32.78 6.10
C CYS A 168 10.46 -33.15 6.34
N GLU A 169 11.36 -32.16 6.32
CA GLU A 169 12.80 -32.35 6.51
C GLU A 169 13.15 -32.69 7.96
N LYS A 170 12.50 -32.07 8.96
CA LYS A 170 12.75 -32.33 10.39
C LYS A 170 12.23 -33.69 10.88
N TYR A 171 11.14 -34.21 10.29
CA TYR A 171 10.48 -35.45 10.76
C TYR A 171 10.53 -36.62 9.76
N GLY A 172 11.23 -36.50 8.64
CA GLY A 172 11.36 -37.58 7.66
C GLY A 172 10.03 -37.97 6.98
N VAL A 173 9.11 -37.02 6.81
CA VAL A 173 7.76 -37.24 6.25
C VAL A 173 7.59 -36.59 4.87
N LYS A 174 6.43 -36.82 4.25
CA LYS A 174 6.04 -36.32 2.94
C LYS A 174 4.59 -35.88 2.94
N PHE A 175 4.29 -34.69 2.47
CA PHE A 175 2.91 -34.19 2.40
C PHE A 175 2.34 -34.43 1.00
N ARG A 176 1.16 -35.05 0.92
CA ARG A 176 0.35 -35.15 -0.30
C ARG A 176 -0.86 -34.22 -0.16
N ILE A 177 -0.88 -33.17 -0.97
CA ILE A 177 -1.83 -32.06 -0.84
C ILE A 177 -2.83 -32.13 -1.98
N ILE A 178 -4.12 -32.13 -1.67
CA ILE A 178 -5.19 -32.01 -2.66
C ILE A 178 -5.66 -30.56 -2.65
N GLU A 179 -5.29 -29.79 -3.67
CA GLU A 179 -5.80 -28.44 -3.86
C GLU A 179 -7.12 -28.46 -4.63
N LEU A 180 -8.06 -27.62 -4.19
CA LEU A 180 -9.34 -27.38 -4.84
C LEU A 180 -9.40 -25.92 -5.29
N ARG A 181 -9.60 -25.70 -6.60
CA ARG A 181 -9.60 -24.36 -7.21
C ARG A 181 -10.90 -24.14 -8.00
N ASP A 182 -11.57 -23.04 -7.69
CA ASP A 182 -12.72 -22.54 -8.45
C ASP A 182 -12.18 -21.75 -9.67
N GLY A 183 -12.43 -22.24 -10.88
CA GLY A 183 -12.00 -21.59 -12.13
C GLY A 183 -13.12 -20.80 -12.78
N GLU A 184 -12.87 -19.56 -13.18
CA GLU A 184 -13.90 -18.67 -13.77
C GLU A 184 -14.23 -18.95 -15.24
N LYS A 185 -13.42 -19.75 -15.98
CA LYS A 185 -13.63 -19.98 -17.43
C LYS A 185 -13.51 -21.42 -17.96
N ASP A 186 -12.73 -22.32 -17.36
CA ASP A 186 -12.53 -23.70 -17.88
C ASP A 186 -12.66 -24.78 -16.80
N GLY A 187 -13.82 -24.85 -16.15
CA GLY A 187 -14.21 -25.98 -15.30
C GLY A 187 -13.55 -26.06 -13.92
N LEU A 188 -13.87 -27.15 -13.21
CA LEU A 188 -13.38 -27.42 -11.85
C LEU A 188 -12.06 -28.16 -11.91
N HIS A 189 -11.07 -27.72 -11.12
CA HIS A 189 -9.74 -28.32 -11.11
C HIS A 189 -9.32 -28.76 -9.71
N VAL A 190 -8.83 -30.00 -9.63
CA VAL A 190 -8.33 -30.64 -8.41
C VAL A 190 -6.89 -31.11 -8.64
N THR A 191 -5.92 -30.33 -8.18
CA THR A 191 -4.48 -30.57 -8.35
C THR A 191 -3.89 -31.34 -7.17
N LYS A 192 -2.92 -32.23 -7.43
CA LYS A 192 -2.24 -33.03 -6.40
C LYS A 192 -0.78 -32.57 -6.23
N GLY A 193 -0.52 -31.80 -5.18
CA GLY A 193 0.83 -31.39 -4.77
C GLY A 193 1.55 -32.48 -3.96
N LYS A 194 2.88 -32.45 -3.99
CA LYS A 194 3.77 -33.25 -3.13
C LYS A 194 4.84 -32.33 -2.53
N VAL A 195 5.11 -32.45 -1.24
CA VAL A 195 6.21 -31.76 -0.53
C VAL A 195 6.96 -32.79 0.31
N GLY A 196 8.28 -32.65 0.44
CA GLY A 196 9.10 -33.57 1.23
C GLY A 196 9.48 -34.86 0.51
N VAL A 197 10.44 -35.58 1.09
CA VAL A 197 11.09 -36.75 0.46
C VAL A 197 10.80 -38.06 1.20
N GLY A 198 10.29 -38.01 2.44
CA GLY A 198 10.12 -39.16 3.32
C GLY A 198 9.18 -40.27 2.85
N ASN A 199 9.27 -41.45 3.49
CA ASN A 199 8.43 -42.61 3.16
C ASN A 199 7.00 -42.46 3.70
N ASN A 200 6.85 -41.88 4.90
CA ASN A 200 5.56 -41.71 5.57
C ASN A 200 4.80 -40.50 5.01
N ILE A 201 3.52 -40.70 4.66
CA ILE A 201 2.72 -39.69 3.96
C ILE A 201 1.65 -39.08 4.89
N VAL A 202 1.71 -37.76 5.08
CA VAL A 202 0.60 -36.97 5.63
C VAL A 202 -0.27 -36.47 4.49
N HIS A 203 -1.59 -36.58 4.65
CA HIS A 203 -2.57 -36.19 3.65
C HIS A 203 -3.39 -34.98 4.12
N ILE A 204 -3.47 -33.92 3.30
CA ILE A 204 -4.25 -32.70 3.60
C ILE A 204 -4.98 -32.20 2.34
N VAL A 205 -6.12 -31.52 2.54
CA VAL A 205 -6.85 -30.78 1.48
C VAL A 205 -6.67 -29.28 1.71
N ASN A 206 -6.53 -28.50 0.63
CA ASN A 206 -6.57 -27.05 0.63
C ASN A 206 -7.73 -26.56 -0.25
N PHE A 207 -8.60 -25.72 0.31
CA PHE A 207 -9.63 -24.98 -0.44
C PHE A 207 -9.67 -23.54 0.04
N ARG A 208 -9.47 -22.57 -0.86
CA ARG A 208 -9.49 -21.12 -0.57
C ARG A 208 -8.58 -20.73 0.62
N ASN A 209 -7.41 -21.36 0.75
CA ASN A 209 -6.42 -21.21 1.84
C ASN A 209 -6.89 -21.71 3.23
N GLN A 210 -7.97 -22.48 3.31
CA GLN A 210 -8.30 -23.30 4.47
C GLN A 210 -7.74 -24.71 4.25
N PHE A 211 -6.86 -25.17 5.15
CA PHE A 211 -6.38 -26.55 5.17
C PHE A 211 -7.23 -27.40 6.10
N VAL A 212 -7.45 -28.68 5.74
CA VAL A 212 -7.97 -29.71 6.65
C VAL A 212 -7.19 -31.02 6.47
N PRO A 213 -7.06 -31.87 7.51
CA PRO A 213 -6.42 -33.16 7.36
C PRO A 213 -7.32 -34.16 6.64
N LEU A 214 -6.70 -35.16 6.00
CA LEU A 214 -7.36 -36.39 5.60
C LEU A 214 -6.88 -37.50 6.53
N LEU A 215 -7.81 -38.09 7.26
CA LEU A 215 -7.54 -39.05 8.32
C LEU A 215 -8.23 -40.38 8.00
N SER A 216 -7.56 -41.48 8.32
CA SER A 216 -8.06 -42.86 8.19
C SER A 216 -8.69 -43.38 9.48
N ASN A 217 -8.34 -42.81 10.63
CA ASN A 217 -8.87 -43.17 11.95
C ASN A 217 -10.24 -42.54 12.29
N ILE A 218 -10.96 -41.99 11.30
CA ILE A 218 -12.31 -41.41 11.47
C ILE A 218 -13.31 -42.10 10.52
N GLU A 219 -14.50 -42.41 11.03
CA GLU A 219 -15.50 -43.18 10.26
C GLU A 219 -16.05 -42.43 9.04
N LYS A 220 -16.27 -41.12 9.18
CA LYS A 220 -17.13 -40.31 8.30
C LYS A 220 -16.54 -38.91 8.10
N ASP A 221 -16.82 -38.28 6.96
CA ASP A 221 -16.45 -36.88 6.68
C ASP A 221 -17.01 -35.93 7.77
N ASN A 222 -16.14 -35.12 8.38
CA ASN A 222 -16.54 -34.06 9.29
C ASN A 222 -17.27 -32.95 8.52
N LYS A 223 -18.59 -32.86 8.72
CA LYS A 223 -19.51 -31.89 8.06
C LYS A 223 -20.05 -30.83 9.03
N ARG A 224 -19.63 -30.88 10.30
CA ARG A 224 -19.96 -29.95 11.39
C ARG A 224 -18.67 -29.55 12.08
N SER A 225 -18.67 -28.44 12.80
CA SER A 225 -17.58 -28.05 13.68
C SER A 225 -17.45 -29.01 14.87
N LEU A 226 -16.22 -29.26 15.30
CA LEU A 226 -15.87 -30.06 16.47
C LEU A 226 -15.30 -29.14 17.56
N LYS A 227 -15.64 -29.41 18.82
CA LYS A 227 -14.94 -28.85 19.98
C LYS A 227 -13.88 -29.86 20.42
N VAL A 228 -12.63 -29.42 20.48
CA VAL A 228 -11.46 -30.19 20.94
C VAL A 228 -10.75 -29.42 22.05
N SER A 229 -9.94 -30.06 22.88
CA SER A 229 -9.28 -29.35 23.99
C SER A 229 -8.23 -28.33 23.47
N ARG A 230 -7.97 -27.27 24.24
CA ARG A 230 -6.93 -26.27 23.91
C ARG A 230 -5.54 -26.90 23.92
N GLU A 231 -5.31 -27.81 24.84
CA GLU A 231 -4.07 -28.57 25.03
C GLU A 231 -3.82 -29.50 23.84
N GLU A 232 -4.88 -30.09 23.28
CA GLU A 232 -4.82 -30.92 22.08
C GLU A 232 -4.48 -30.08 20.82
N ALA A 233 -5.11 -28.92 20.64
CA ALA A 233 -4.93 -28.08 19.45
C ALA A 233 -3.65 -27.23 19.48
N TYR A 234 -3.37 -26.59 20.62
CA TYR A 234 -2.30 -25.59 20.79
C TYR A 234 -1.23 -25.99 21.82
N GLY A 235 -1.50 -26.93 22.72
CA GLY A 235 -0.58 -27.28 23.80
C GLY A 235 -0.59 -26.32 24.98
N ASN A 236 -0.02 -26.76 26.09
CA ASN A 236 -0.06 -26.04 27.37
C ASN A 236 0.69 -24.69 27.30
N GLU A 237 0.24 -23.75 28.12
CA GLU A 237 0.95 -22.50 28.39
C GLU A 237 1.86 -22.68 29.61
N ILE A 238 3.17 -22.48 29.42
CA ILE A 238 4.15 -22.48 30.51
C ILE A 238 3.97 -21.14 31.23
N GLY A 239 3.31 -21.17 32.39
CA GLY A 239 2.94 -19.96 33.12
C GLY A 239 2.27 -20.16 34.49
N LEU A 240 2.32 -21.37 35.05
CA LEU A 240 1.91 -21.66 36.43
C LEU A 240 2.99 -22.53 37.11
N ASN A 241 3.18 -22.33 38.42
CA ASN A 241 4.23 -23.00 39.19
C ASN A 241 3.91 -24.47 39.43
N SER A 242 4.95 -25.30 39.52
CA SER A 242 4.84 -26.73 39.81
C SER A 242 4.62 -27.01 41.31
N LYS A 243 3.38 -26.78 41.77
CA LYS A 243 2.76 -27.45 42.92
C LYS A 243 1.30 -27.77 42.53
N ASP A 244 0.66 -28.66 43.29
CA ASP A 244 -0.75 -29.04 43.13
C ASP A 244 -1.07 -29.74 41.78
N THR A 245 -0.41 -30.86 41.50
CA THR A 245 -0.79 -31.76 40.39
C THR A 245 -0.91 -33.25 40.79
N ASP A 246 -0.89 -33.54 42.09
CA ASP A 246 -1.18 -34.87 42.64
C ASP A 246 -2.58 -34.91 43.27
N SER A 247 -3.60 -35.26 42.48
CA SER A 247 -4.95 -35.65 42.96
C SER A 247 -5.90 -36.07 41.83
N TYR A 248 -5.93 -35.33 40.72
CA TYR A 248 -7.01 -35.40 39.70
C TYR A 248 -6.76 -36.37 38.52
N ILE A 249 -6.35 -37.61 38.82
CA ILE A 249 -6.38 -38.74 37.85
C ILE A 249 -7.26 -39.89 38.35
N SER A 250 -7.58 -39.96 39.64
CA SER A 250 -8.31 -41.08 40.26
C SER A 250 -9.83 -40.93 40.26
N THR A 251 -10.47 -40.51 39.17
CA THR A 251 -11.94 -40.62 38.98
C THR A 251 -12.40 -40.40 37.52
N LEU A 252 -12.12 -41.35 36.62
CA LEU A 252 -13.05 -41.82 35.56
C LEU A 252 -12.39 -42.94 34.72
N LEU A 253 -12.62 -44.22 35.07
CA LEU A 253 -12.68 -45.40 34.15
C LEU A 253 -12.74 -46.75 34.90
N GLN A 254 -13.78 -46.98 35.70
CA GLN A 254 -14.30 -48.32 36.03
C GLN A 254 -15.71 -48.16 36.64
N GLY A 255 -16.62 -49.10 36.42
CA GLY A 255 -18.01 -48.98 36.91
C GLY A 255 -19.14 -49.60 36.08
N ILE A 256 -18.87 -50.46 35.10
CA ILE A 256 -19.81 -51.53 34.72
C ILE A 256 -18.98 -52.81 34.61
N GLU A 257 -19.24 -53.75 35.51
CA GLU A 257 -18.81 -55.15 35.39
C GLU A 257 -19.92 -55.94 34.69
N ASP A 258 -19.57 -56.84 33.78
CA ASP A 258 -19.79 -58.27 33.97
C ASP A 258 -19.46 -59.08 32.71
N SER A 259 -18.47 -59.98 32.80
CA SER A 259 -18.76 -61.43 32.89
C SER A 259 -17.54 -62.33 32.58
N SER A 260 -17.01 -62.94 33.65
CA SER A 260 -16.42 -64.29 33.67
C SER A 260 -15.09 -64.63 32.96
N CYS A 261 -14.25 -65.38 33.68
CA CYS A 261 -13.28 -66.37 33.20
C CYS A 261 -12.06 -65.91 32.36
N LYS A 262 -10.85 -66.49 32.50
CA LYS A 262 -10.32 -67.50 33.45
C LYS A 262 -8.79 -67.53 33.33
N GLN A 263 -8.07 -67.74 34.43
CA GLN A 263 -6.73 -68.40 34.48
C GLN A 263 -5.56 -67.68 33.74
N ASN A 264 -4.27 -67.81 34.08
CA ASN A 264 -3.50 -68.33 35.22
C ASN A 264 -2.38 -67.28 35.49
N GLY A 265 -1.76 -67.13 36.67
CA GLY A 265 -0.91 -68.09 37.37
C GLY A 265 0.57 -67.64 37.27
N PRO A 266 1.33 -67.38 38.37
CA PRO A 266 2.49 -66.47 38.30
C PRO A 266 3.89 -67.07 38.62
N SER A 267 4.93 -66.36 38.19
CA SER A 267 6.31 -66.46 38.72
C SER A 267 6.90 -65.04 38.82
N ARG A 268 7.21 -64.47 40.00
CA ARG A 268 8.32 -64.79 40.95
C ARG A 268 9.71 -64.54 40.30
N SER A 269 10.46 -63.49 40.69
CA SER A 269 11.20 -63.27 41.98
C SER A 269 12.56 -63.99 42.01
N PRO A 270 13.57 -63.62 42.85
CA PRO A 270 13.63 -62.61 43.93
C PRO A 270 14.33 -61.30 43.44
N SER A 271 15.23 -60.53 44.10
CA SER A 271 15.96 -60.58 45.39
C SER A 271 16.49 -59.18 45.82
N ASN A 272 16.99 -59.05 47.05
CA ASN A 272 17.50 -57.80 47.65
C ASN A 272 18.99 -57.86 48.04
N GLY A 273 19.64 -56.68 48.19
CA GLY A 273 20.74 -56.46 49.14
C GLY A 273 22.05 -55.86 48.58
N ASN A 274 22.94 -55.25 49.40
CA ASN A 274 22.78 -54.81 50.80
C ASN A 274 23.96 -53.89 51.23
N ARG A 275 23.79 -53.11 52.34
CA ARG A 275 24.83 -52.33 53.11
C ARG A 275 25.48 -51.14 52.34
N LYS A 276 25.87 -49.98 52.90
CA LYS A 276 26.23 -49.41 54.24
C LYS A 276 27.74 -49.07 54.41
N THR A 277 28.06 -47.77 54.25
CA THR A 277 28.99 -46.93 55.08
C THR A 277 30.40 -47.43 55.48
N SER A 278 31.47 -46.67 55.12
CA SER A 278 32.38 -45.96 56.07
C SER A 278 33.66 -45.28 55.49
N ARG A 279 33.91 -44.03 55.91
CA ARG A 279 35.18 -43.34 56.28
C ARG A 279 36.51 -43.45 55.46
N LYS A 280 37.07 -42.25 55.15
CA LYS A 280 38.49 -41.76 55.28
C LYS A 280 39.60 -42.03 54.22
N GLN A 281 39.98 -40.95 53.52
CA GLN A 281 41.26 -40.16 53.68
C GLN A 281 42.59 -40.57 52.97
N ARG A 282 43.39 -39.53 52.58
CA ARG A 282 44.83 -39.45 52.14
C ARG A 282 45.11 -39.37 50.61
N CYS A 283 46.14 -38.67 50.08
CA CYS A 283 46.99 -37.53 50.55
C CYS A 283 47.87 -36.93 49.39
N PHE A 284 48.70 -35.91 49.72
CA PHE A 284 49.74 -35.18 48.93
C PHE A 284 49.19 -34.04 48.03
N ASN A 285 49.53 -32.74 48.18
CA ASN A 285 50.80 -31.96 48.34
C ASN A 285 51.38 -31.53 46.96
N THR A 286 51.96 -30.34 46.73
CA THR A 286 52.62 -29.32 47.59
C THR A 286 52.29 -27.85 47.22
N ASP A 287 52.10 -26.98 48.24
CA ASP A 287 52.82 -25.71 48.55
C ASP A 287 52.99 -24.58 47.49
N THR A 288 53.02 -23.27 47.82
CA THR A 288 52.82 -22.40 49.02
C THR A 288 52.54 -20.96 48.49
N TYR A 289 52.33 -19.81 49.17
CA TYR A 289 52.24 -19.19 50.53
C TYR A 289 51.46 -17.83 50.28
N ASN A 290 51.29 -16.73 51.04
CA ASN A 290 51.31 -16.13 52.42
C ASN A 290 50.65 -14.72 52.19
N LYS A 291 49.96 -13.95 53.05
CA LYS A 291 49.40 -13.97 54.44
C LYS A 291 48.26 -12.91 54.48
N GLU A 292 47.17 -12.99 55.25
CA GLU A 292 46.96 -12.90 56.72
C GLU A 292 47.27 -11.53 57.39
N PRO A 293 46.56 -11.12 58.47
CA PRO A 293 45.20 -11.53 58.93
C PRO A 293 44.34 -10.42 59.64
N ASN A 294 43.13 -10.81 60.12
CA ASN A 294 42.29 -10.20 61.19
C ASN A 294 41.64 -8.81 60.91
N GLY A 295 40.55 -8.36 61.55
CA GLY A 295 39.56 -8.90 62.53
C GLY A 295 38.38 -7.87 62.62
N VAL A 296 37.36 -7.81 63.50
CA VAL A 296 36.72 -8.61 64.57
C VAL A 296 35.64 -7.69 65.21
N HIS A 297 34.42 -8.20 65.49
CA HIS A 297 33.36 -7.73 66.46
C HIS A 297 32.52 -6.41 66.36
N MET A 298 31.25 -6.56 66.81
CA MET A 298 30.29 -5.62 67.49
C MET A 298 29.71 -4.40 66.71
N ASP A 299 28.40 -4.04 66.75
CA ASP A 299 27.44 -3.67 67.85
C ASP A 299 27.66 -2.22 68.40
N VAL A 300 26.68 -1.35 68.74
CA VAL A 300 25.19 -1.42 68.79
C VAL A 300 24.51 0.00 68.92
N ASN A 301 23.19 0.12 68.63
CA ASN A 301 22.17 1.15 69.05
C ASN A 301 22.27 2.69 68.70
N ILE A 302 21.22 3.40 68.23
CA ILE A 302 19.93 4.03 68.77
C ILE A 302 20.09 5.53 69.20
N ILE A 303 18.99 6.31 69.11
CA ILE A 303 18.71 7.71 69.55
C ILE A 303 19.12 8.80 68.52
N ASN A 304 18.29 9.70 67.94
CA ASN A 304 16.93 10.31 68.16
C ASN A 304 16.96 11.72 68.83
N ILE A 305 15.83 12.46 68.74
CA ILE A 305 15.40 13.66 69.53
C ILE A 305 15.73 15.09 68.99
N GLU A 306 14.64 15.87 68.78
CA GLU A 306 14.38 17.35 68.89
C GLU A 306 15.30 18.42 68.24
N GLY A 307 14.86 19.67 68.00
CA GLY A 307 13.54 20.31 68.15
C GLY A 307 13.55 21.85 67.90
N THR A 308 12.36 22.48 67.84
CA THR A 308 12.05 23.95 67.85
C THR A 308 12.73 24.86 66.78
N GLU A 309 12.25 26.06 66.40
CA GLU A 309 11.07 26.88 66.76
C GLU A 309 10.61 27.78 65.56
N PHE A 310 9.47 28.49 65.69
CA PHE A 310 8.89 29.45 64.72
C PHE A 310 8.64 30.81 65.43
N PRO A 311 8.70 31.99 64.76
CA PRO A 311 7.80 32.41 63.65
C PRO A 311 8.59 33.12 62.49
N SER A 312 8.12 34.03 61.62
CA SER A 312 6.87 34.83 61.52
C SER A 312 6.53 35.36 60.10
N ASN A 313 5.37 36.04 60.03
CA ASN A 313 4.76 36.95 59.04
C ASN A 313 5.68 37.86 58.18
N VAL A 314 5.29 38.42 57.01
CA VAL A 314 4.18 38.24 56.02
C VAL A 314 4.54 39.07 54.75
N GLN A 315 4.09 38.66 53.54
CA GLN A 315 4.13 39.41 52.25
C GLN A 315 5.51 39.77 51.63
N ASP A 316 5.69 39.82 50.29
CA ASP A 316 4.97 39.13 49.20
C ASP A 316 5.86 38.98 47.94
N GLU A 317 5.37 38.23 46.93
CA GLU A 317 5.84 38.04 45.54
C GLU A 317 7.30 38.41 45.14
N SER A 318 8.12 37.39 44.86
CA SER A 318 8.37 36.94 43.46
C SER A 318 9.66 36.12 43.27
N LYS A 319 9.71 35.32 42.19
CA LYS A 319 10.89 34.72 41.53
C LYS A 319 11.92 33.99 42.42
N GLN A 320 12.02 32.67 42.26
CA GLN A 320 13.31 31.97 42.40
C GLN A 320 13.71 31.25 41.12
N ASN A 321 15.01 31.25 40.87
CA ASN A 321 15.63 30.75 39.65
C ASN A 321 16.82 29.85 40.03
N ASN A 322 16.87 28.67 39.41
CA ASN A 322 18.03 27.80 39.24
C ASN A 322 18.75 27.13 40.42
N SER A 323 19.09 25.86 40.11
CA SER A 323 20.31 25.14 40.47
C SER A 323 20.37 24.44 41.83
N HIS A 324 21.03 23.30 42.01
CA HIS A 324 21.56 22.19 41.18
C HIS A 324 22.55 21.44 42.08
N ARG A 325 22.53 20.10 42.08
CA ARG A 325 23.73 19.25 41.95
C ARG A 325 23.23 17.82 41.69
N LYS A 326 23.67 17.04 40.68
CA LYS A 326 24.96 16.87 39.98
C LYS A 326 26.10 16.33 40.85
N ARG A 327 26.56 15.13 40.50
CA ARG A 327 27.94 14.59 40.46
C ARG A 327 27.83 13.09 40.09
N LYS A 328 28.77 12.42 39.39
CA LYS A 328 29.95 12.78 38.57
C LYS A 328 30.14 11.58 37.58
N CYS A 329 31.12 11.41 36.67
CA CYS A 329 32.56 11.73 36.64
C CYS A 329 33.01 12.22 35.24
N SER A 330 34.33 12.47 35.09
CA SER A 330 34.91 13.23 33.98
C SER A 330 36.45 13.08 33.92
N ILE A 331 37.01 12.71 32.75
CA ILE A 331 38.44 12.87 32.34
C ILE A 331 39.38 11.94 33.21
N GLU A 332 40.63 11.56 32.93
CA GLU A 332 41.79 11.96 32.06
C GLU A 332 42.39 10.70 31.33
N ASP A 333 43.43 10.71 30.49
CA ASP A 333 44.39 11.76 30.05
C ASP A 333 44.90 11.58 28.58
N LYS A 334 45.90 12.37 28.14
CA LYS A 334 46.45 12.48 26.76
C LYS A 334 47.36 11.33 26.29
N ASP A 335 47.63 11.25 24.98
CA ASP A 335 48.93 11.70 24.44
C ASP A 335 48.92 11.98 22.92
N ASP A 336 49.92 12.72 22.42
CA ASP A 336 50.02 13.27 21.06
C ASP A 336 51.08 12.55 20.18
N ASN A 337 50.90 12.58 18.84
CA ASN A 337 51.93 12.90 17.80
C ASN A 337 51.57 12.42 16.38
N ALA A 338 52.09 13.12 15.36
CA ALA A 338 51.91 12.81 13.94
C ALA A 338 53.19 12.97 13.10
N PRO A 339 53.28 12.27 11.95
CA PRO A 339 53.95 12.78 10.74
C PRO A 339 52.94 12.88 9.57
N LYS A 340 52.71 14.02 8.90
CA LYS A 340 53.60 14.89 8.09
C LYS A 340 53.63 14.53 6.58
N ARG A 341 53.04 15.43 5.79
CA ARG A 341 53.35 15.88 4.40
C ARG A 341 54.30 15.05 3.52
N MET A 342 53.95 14.99 2.23
CA MET A 342 54.82 15.59 1.20
C MET A 342 53.98 16.42 0.20
N HIS A 343 54.63 17.18 -0.69
CA HIS A 343 54.09 18.39 -1.33
C HIS A 343 54.84 18.63 -2.68
N ILE A 344 54.40 19.64 -3.45
CA ILE A 344 55.15 20.37 -4.52
C ILE A 344 55.27 19.67 -5.89
N ASN A 345 55.32 20.37 -7.05
CA ASN A 345 54.68 21.63 -7.54
C ASN A 345 55.10 21.85 -9.03
N ILE A 346 54.53 22.88 -9.71
CA ILE A 346 55.16 23.63 -10.85
C ILE A 346 55.26 22.85 -12.20
N LYS A 347 55.13 23.42 -13.43
CA LYS A 347 55.21 24.82 -13.93
C LYS A 347 54.21 25.14 -15.08
N ASP A 348 54.22 26.41 -15.47
CA ASP A 348 53.55 27.14 -16.57
C ASP A 348 53.99 26.68 -18.00
N THR A 349 53.50 27.14 -19.17
CA THR A 349 52.96 28.47 -19.59
C THR A 349 51.91 28.45 -20.74
N SER A 350 51.34 29.63 -21.02
CA SER A 350 50.97 30.20 -22.34
C SER A 350 49.77 29.69 -23.17
N ASN A 351 48.62 30.33 -22.89
CA ASN A 351 47.86 31.24 -23.78
C ASN A 351 46.99 30.79 -25.00
N GLU A 352 45.90 31.57 -25.16
CA GLU A 352 45.11 31.89 -26.37
C GLU A 352 44.02 30.91 -26.92
N TYR A 353 42.83 31.07 -26.31
CA TYR A 353 41.49 31.14 -26.92
C TYR A 353 40.65 29.92 -27.41
N LEU A 354 39.37 30.01 -27.03
CA LEU A 354 38.16 29.42 -27.64
C LEU A 354 38.04 27.88 -27.73
N LYS A 355 37.75 27.25 -26.57
CA LYS A 355 36.93 26.03 -26.49
C LYS A 355 36.06 26.00 -25.23
N PHE A 356 34.76 26.27 -25.37
CA PHE A 356 33.76 25.89 -24.37
C PHE A 356 33.62 24.36 -24.39
N SER A 357 34.24 23.69 -23.40
CA SER A 357 34.20 22.23 -23.27
C SER A 357 33.48 21.80 -21.99
N ASN A 358 32.60 20.82 -22.16
CA ASN A 358 31.95 20.07 -21.09
C ASN A 358 32.98 19.58 -20.07
N HIS A 359 32.75 19.79 -18.76
CA HIS A 359 33.03 18.78 -17.73
C HIS A 359 32.21 19.07 -16.46
N LEU A 360 31.03 18.43 -16.38
CA LEU A 360 30.40 18.10 -15.11
C LEU A 360 30.25 16.57 -15.03
N GLN A 361 31.41 15.91 -14.94
CA GLN A 361 31.45 14.60 -14.30
C GLN A 361 31.20 14.85 -12.81
N ASN A 362 30.12 14.28 -12.29
CA ASN A 362 29.94 14.03 -10.87
C ASN A 362 29.37 12.63 -10.70
N GLU A 363 29.79 11.97 -9.63
CA GLU A 363 29.58 10.53 -9.46
C GLU A 363 28.12 10.21 -9.15
N LEU A 364 27.46 9.47 -10.05
CA LEU A 364 26.10 8.98 -9.81
C LEU A 364 26.15 7.79 -8.84
N SER A 365 26.26 8.11 -7.56
CA SER A 365 26.14 7.15 -6.46
C SER A 365 24.84 6.34 -6.58
N HIS A 366 24.85 5.10 -6.08
CA HIS A 366 23.80 4.12 -6.41
C HIS A 366 22.39 4.42 -5.86
N ASN A 367 22.23 5.52 -5.11
CA ASN A 367 20.95 5.94 -4.54
C ASN A 367 19.98 6.58 -5.56
N GLU A 368 20.42 6.90 -6.79
CA GLU A 368 19.50 7.45 -7.82
C GLU A 368 18.44 6.46 -8.31
N LEU A 369 18.62 5.15 -8.13
CA LEU A 369 17.65 4.14 -8.56
C LEU A 369 16.41 4.05 -7.65
N ASP A 370 16.55 4.27 -6.35
CA ASP A 370 15.42 4.31 -5.41
C ASP A 370 14.59 5.60 -5.53
N ILE A 371 15.15 6.66 -6.13
CA ILE A 371 14.48 7.95 -6.31
C ILE A 371 13.25 7.84 -7.24
N ALA A 372 13.27 6.92 -8.20
CA ALA A 372 12.12 6.64 -9.06
C ALA A 372 10.88 6.18 -8.28
N TYR A 373 11.05 5.53 -7.12
CA TYR A 373 9.94 4.92 -6.37
C TYR A 373 9.02 5.90 -5.61
N GLN A 374 9.33 7.21 -5.59
CA GLN A 374 8.51 8.20 -4.89
C GLN A 374 8.13 9.43 -5.74
N THR A 375 8.74 9.62 -6.91
CA THR A 375 8.33 10.62 -7.91
C THR A 375 7.68 10.04 -9.16
N ASN A 376 7.60 8.70 -9.30
CA ASN A 376 6.72 8.03 -10.27
C ASN A 376 5.25 8.15 -9.85
N GLN A 377 4.73 9.39 -9.88
CA GLN A 377 3.34 9.65 -10.18
C GLN A 377 3.01 8.94 -11.52
N CYS A 378 1.92 8.18 -11.56
CA CYS A 378 1.46 7.56 -12.80
C CYS A 378 1.31 8.61 -13.91
N ILE A 379 1.70 8.28 -15.13
CA ILE A 379 1.77 9.24 -16.26
C ILE A 379 0.43 9.96 -16.55
N PRO A 380 -0.78 9.39 -16.27
CA PRO A 380 -2.00 10.18 -16.19
C PRO A 380 -1.83 11.50 -15.44
N HIS A 381 -1.26 11.53 -14.23
CA HIS A 381 -1.04 12.78 -13.48
C HIS A 381 -0.09 13.76 -14.20
N GLN A 382 0.94 13.26 -14.90
CA GLN A 382 1.87 14.11 -15.67
C GLN A 382 1.20 14.69 -16.93
N LEU A 383 0.32 13.92 -17.55
CA LEU A 383 -0.50 14.34 -18.69
C LEU A 383 -1.60 15.31 -18.26
N ILE A 384 -2.35 15.00 -17.20
CA ILE A 384 -3.37 15.87 -16.59
C ILE A 384 -2.73 17.19 -16.16
N GLY A 385 -1.57 17.15 -15.50
CA GLY A 385 -0.82 18.35 -15.13
C GLY A 385 -0.33 19.18 -16.32
N LEU A 386 0.02 18.55 -17.45
CA LEU A 386 0.36 19.24 -18.70
C LEU A 386 -0.89 19.84 -19.37
N MET A 387 -2.02 19.12 -19.40
CA MET A 387 -3.30 19.64 -19.92
C MET A 387 -3.81 20.80 -19.07
N TYR A 388 -3.72 20.70 -17.74
CA TYR A 388 -4.03 21.78 -16.81
C TYR A 388 -3.13 23.01 -17.03
N GLN A 389 -1.83 22.81 -17.32
CA GLN A 389 -0.95 23.91 -17.71
C GLN A 389 -1.44 24.58 -19.00
N ILE A 390 -1.77 23.78 -20.03
CA ILE A 390 -2.20 24.28 -21.34
C ILE A 390 -3.55 24.99 -21.24
N ASP A 391 -4.53 24.45 -20.53
CA ASP A 391 -5.86 25.05 -20.37
C ASP A 391 -5.78 26.40 -19.64
N LEU A 392 -4.88 26.56 -18.65
CA LEU A 392 -4.64 27.88 -18.05
C LEU A 392 -3.92 28.83 -19.00
N SER A 393 -2.93 28.33 -19.76
CA SER A 393 -2.26 29.12 -20.80
C SER A 393 -3.22 29.60 -21.90
N VAL A 394 -4.18 28.76 -22.35
CA VAL A 394 -5.24 29.19 -23.28
C VAL A 394 -6.13 30.25 -22.61
N LEU A 395 -6.53 30.06 -21.35
CA LEU A 395 -7.33 31.04 -20.62
C LEU A 395 -6.61 32.41 -20.49
N CYS A 396 -5.29 32.41 -20.26
CA CYS A 396 -4.49 33.63 -20.26
C CYS A 396 -4.38 34.26 -21.66
N LEU A 397 -4.21 33.47 -22.72
CA LEU A 397 -4.11 33.96 -24.10
C LEU A 397 -5.42 34.61 -24.59
N LEU A 398 -6.57 34.02 -24.22
CA LEU A 398 -7.89 34.63 -24.47
C LEU A 398 -8.11 35.90 -23.64
N ARG A 399 -7.46 36.03 -22.49
CA ARG A 399 -7.54 37.23 -21.63
C ARG A 399 -6.59 38.33 -22.11
N GLU A 400 -5.46 37.99 -22.73
CA GLU A 400 -4.56 38.93 -23.39
C GLU A 400 -5.27 39.71 -24.51
N SER A 401 -6.06 39.03 -25.35
CA SER A 401 -6.85 39.71 -26.38
C SER A 401 -8.01 40.53 -25.81
N LEU A 402 -8.72 40.03 -24.79
CA LEU A 402 -9.86 40.72 -24.15
C LEU A 402 -9.47 41.97 -23.34
N TYR A 403 -8.27 41.99 -22.73
CA TYR A 403 -7.81 43.10 -21.89
C TYR A 403 -6.71 43.94 -22.55
N LYS A 404 -6.50 43.80 -23.86
CA LYS A 404 -5.47 44.51 -24.61
C LYS A 404 -5.51 46.04 -24.41
N ASP A 405 -6.71 46.62 -24.43
CA ASP A 405 -6.89 48.07 -24.28
C ASP A 405 -6.68 48.54 -22.82
N LYS A 406 -6.91 47.64 -21.85
CA LYS A 406 -6.66 47.88 -20.41
C LYS A 406 -5.17 47.75 -20.05
N TYR A 407 -4.43 46.92 -20.78
CA TYR A 407 -2.99 46.73 -20.61
C TYR A 407 -2.21 46.81 -21.95
N PRO A 408 -2.08 48.00 -22.57
CA PRO A 408 -1.44 48.13 -23.91
C PRO A 408 0.06 47.78 -23.97
N SER A 409 0.71 47.59 -22.82
CA SER A 409 2.12 47.17 -22.70
C SER A 409 2.26 45.74 -22.18
N LEU A 410 1.18 44.94 -22.23
CA LEU A 410 1.20 43.54 -21.84
C LEU A 410 1.91 42.69 -22.90
N SER A 411 2.73 41.75 -22.45
CA SER A 411 3.13 40.58 -23.24
C SER A 411 3.00 39.31 -22.41
N LEU A 412 2.49 38.26 -23.06
CA LEU A 412 2.31 36.92 -22.49
C LEU A 412 3.30 35.93 -23.10
N ALA A 413 4.01 35.18 -22.26
CA ALA A 413 4.97 34.16 -22.69
C ALA A 413 4.77 32.82 -21.97
N PHE A 414 5.15 31.72 -22.64
CA PHE A 414 4.79 30.36 -22.23
C PHE A 414 6.01 29.43 -22.19
N GLY A 415 6.40 29.03 -20.98
CA GLY A 415 7.57 28.21 -20.72
C GLY A 415 8.81 29.02 -20.30
N ASP A 416 8.80 30.34 -20.47
CA ASP A 416 9.99 31.19 -20.45
C ASP A 416 10.87 31.02 -19.20
N SER A 417 12.08 30.49 -19.45
CA SER A 417 12.99 30.01 -18.41
C SER A 417 13.84 31.13 -17.81
N GLU A 418 13.25 32.28 -17.55
CA GLU A 418 13.88 33.39 -16.82
C GLU A 418 14.10 32.95 -15.37
N VAL A 419 13.02 32.78 -14.61
CA VAL A 419 13.06 32.14 -13.29
C VAL A 419 12.72 30.65 -13.45
N ASP A 420 13.74 29.77 -13.42
CA ASP A 420 13.66 28.36 -13.87
C ASP A 420 12.43 27.57 -13.37
N LYS A 421 12.03 27.74 -12.11
CA LYS A 421 10.87 27.03 -11.54
C LYS A 421 9.53 27.71 -11.78
N PHE A 422 9.49 29.01 -12.05
CA PHE A 422 8.25 29.80 -12.22
C PHE A 422 7.90 30.11 -13.68
N GLY A 423 8.72 29.71 -14.65
CA GLY A 423 8.47 29.89 -16.08
C GLY A 423 7.33 29.04 -16.67
N ASN A 424 6.20 28.76 -16.00
CA ASN A 424 5.09 28.08 -16.67
C ASN A 424 4.24 29.06 -17.49
N ILE A 425 4.00 30.28 -16.96
CA ILE A 425 3.48 31.45 -17.69
C ILE A 425 4.22 32.69 -17.16
N THR A 426 4.67 33.58 -18.05
CA THR A 426 5.17 34.92 -17.69
C THR A 426 4.24 35.98 -18.27
N LEU A 427 3.85 36.96 -17.45
CA LEU A 427 3.09 38.15 -17.84
C LEU A 427 3.96 39.38 -17.57
N CYS A 428 4.34 40.13 -18.61
CA CYS A 428 5.12 41.36 -18.45
C CYS A 428 4.28 42.58 -18.81
N TYR A 429 4.27 43.62 -17.97
CA TYR A 429 3.46 44.83 -18.19
C TYR A 429 4.12 46.04 -17.49
N LYS A 430 4.10 47.24 -18.08
CA LYS A 430 4.63 48.48 -17.46
C LYS A 430 6.01 48.32 -16.76
N ARG A 431 6.96 47.59 -17.38
CA ARG A 431 8.29 47.19 -16.84
C ARG A 431 8.30 46.22 -15.64
N LYS A 432 7.15 45.74 -15.17
CA LYS A 432 7.02 44.68 -14.16
C LYS A 432 6.80 43.31 -14.81
N SER A 433 7.17 42.23 -14.11
CA SER A 433 6.87 40.85 -14.52
C SER A 433 6.18 40.04 -13.41
N LEU A 434 5.26 39.16 -13.81
CA LEU A 434 4.65 38.13 -12.97
C LEU A 434 5.04 36.76 -13.53
N HIS A 435 5.60 35.89 -12.69
CA HIS A 435 5.99 34.53 -13.10
C HIS A 435 5.13 33.50 -12.38
N VAL A 436 4.33 32.76 -13.14
CA VAL A 436 3.36 31.79 -12.63
C VAL A 436 3.92 30.38 -12.75
N LYS A 437 4.14 29.74 -11.59
CA LYS A 437 4.30 28.31 -11.46
C LYS A 437 2.93 27.63 -11.41
N ILE A 438 2.67 26.69 -12.32
CA ILE A 438 1.44 25.89 -12.33
C ILE A 438 1.74 24.50 -11.76
N GLU A 439 1.03 24.10 -10.69
CA GLU A 439 1.17 22.81 -10.03
C GLU A 439 -0.20 22.15 -9.87
N SER A 440 -0.53 21.15 -10.71
CA SER A 440 -1.74 20.33 -10.54
C SER A 440 -1.55 19.31 -9.42
N VAL A 441 -2.53 19.23 -8.52
CA VAL A 441 -2.63 18.20 -7.49
C VAL A 441 -3.94 17.44 -7.67
N ASP A 442 -3.83 16.18 -8.06
CA ASP A 442 -4.96 15.29 -8.27
C ASP A 442 -5.58 14.89 -6.92
N LYS A 443 -6.78 15.41 -6.62
CA LYS A 443 -7.41 15.42 -5.28
C LYS A 443 -7.82 14.05 -4.69
N TYR A 444 -7.37 12.92 -5.24
CA TYR A 444 -7.74 11.56 -4.79
C TYR A 444 -7.21 11.15 -3.40
N TYR A 445 -6.20 11.83 -2.87
CA TYR A 445 -5.61 11.54 -1.56
C TYR A 445 -6.03 12.59 -0.51
N THR A 446 -6.24 12.15 0.73
CA THR A 446 -6.64 13.02 1.85
C THR A 446 -5.54 14.00 2.29
N ASP A 447 -4.29 13.69 2.00
CA ASP A 447 -3.10 14.44 2.41
C ASP A 447 -2.55 15.22 1.20
N ASN A 448 -3.47 15.76 0.38
CA ASN A 448 -3.16 16.52 -0.83
C ASN A 448 -2.96 18.02 -0.62
N ASP A 449 -3.50 18.54 0.47
CA ASP A 449 -3.32 19.93 0.85
C ASP A 449 -1.84 20.23 1.12
N ILE A 450 -1.46 21.47 0.88
CA ILE A 450 -0.09 21.96 1.04
C ILE A 450 0.14 22.14 2.54
N SER A 451 0.59 21.07 3.17
CA SER A 451 0.97 21.02 4.58
C SER A 451 2.43 21.43 4.79
N TYR A 452 2.76 21.79 6.03
CA TYR A 452 4.12 22.17 6.45
C TYR A 452 5.20 21.19 5.94
N ALA A 453 4.93 19.89 5.97
CA ALA A 453 5.87 18.86 5.52
C ALA A 453 6.05 18.75 3.99
N ARG A 454 5.21 19.41 3.17
CA ARG A 454 5.49 19.60 1.74
C ARG A 454 6.41 20.80 1.51
N LEU A 455 6.17 21.90 2.25
CA LEU A 455 6.91 23.16 2.14
C LEU A 455 8.34 23.07 2.68
N PHE A 456 8.56 22.53 3.89
CA PHE A 456 9.81 22.76 4.65
C PHE A 456 10.60 21.50 5.06
N ASN A 457 10.02 20.30 5.07
CA ASN A 457 10.71 19.12 5.61
C ASN A 457 11.83 18.58 4.68
N LYS A 458 13.09 18.74 5.10
CA LYS A 458 14.32 18.33 4.39
C LYS A 458 14.43 16.86 3.94
N GLU A 459 13.52 15.97 4.34
CA GLU A 459 13.50 14.61 3.80
C GLU A 459 13.09 14.62 2.32
N LYS A 460 14.09 14.47 1.43
CA LYS A 460 14.01 14.39 -0.04
C LYS A 460 13.98 15.75 -0.73
N GLU A 461 15.05 16.06 -1.46
CA GLU A 461 15.24 17.20 -2.38
C GLU A 461 14.29 17.18 -3.61
N LYS A 462 13.33 16.25 -3.65
CA LYS A 462 12.58 15.84 -4.85
C LYS A 462 11.08 15.74 -4.56
N ARG A 463 10.52 16.74 -3.87
CA ARG A 463 9.07 16.97 -3.65
C ARG A 463 8.59 18.17 -4.48
N SER A 464 7.34 18.16 -4.93
CA SER A 464 6.63 19.39 -5.32
C SER A 464 6.36 20.26 -4.09
N PHE A 465 6.21 21.57 -4.30
CA PHE A 465 6.01 22.59 -3.25
C PHE A 465 7.16 22.77 -2.24
N PHE A 466 8.32 22.13 -2.39
CA PHE A 466 9.45 22.35 -1.47
C PHE A 466 10.06 23.76 -1.64
N MET A 467 9.98 24.59 -0.60
CA MET A 467 10.24 26.03 -0.64
C MET A 467 11.62 26.40 -1.17
N ASN A 468 12.66 25.70 -0.72
CA ASN A 468 14.05 26.08 -1.05
C ASN A 468 14.35 25.86 -2.55
N ASN A 469 13.65 24.96 -3.25
CA ASN A 469 13.78 24.80 -4.71
C ASN A 469 13.33 26.05 -5.48
N TYR A 470 12.30 26.74 -5.00
CA TYR A 470 11.81 27.99 -5.60
C TYR A 470 12.71 29.17 -5.22
N PHE A 471 13.17 29.21 -3.95
CA PHE A 471 14.12 30.20 -3.46
C PHE A 471 15.44 30.16 -4.23
N ASP A 472 16.11 29.01 -4.33
CA ASP A 472 17.33 28.85 -5.14
C ASP A 472 17.12 29.31 -6.58
N SER A 473 15.94 29.11 -7.16
CA SER A 473 15.64 29.51 -8.55
C SER A 473 15.48 31.02 -8.72
N PHE A 474 14.98 31.72 -7.69
CA PHE A 474 14.92 33.18 -7.63
C PHE A 474 16.31 33.78 -7.41
N VAL A 475 17.11 33.20 -6.50
CA VAL A 475 18.52 33.58 -6.27
C VAL A 475 19.34 33.43 -7.56
N ASN A 476 19.18 32.32 -8.28
CA ASN A 476 19.85 32.10 -9.58
C ASN A 476 19.42 33.11 -10.66
N TYR A 477 18.18 33.61 -10.64
CA TYR A 477 17.76 34.68 -11.56
C TYR A 477 18.48 35.99 -11.22
N LEU A 478 18.45 36.41 -9.95
CA LEU A 478 19.08 37.66 -9.49
C LEU A 478 20.61 37.69 -9.68
N LEU A 479 21.29 36.55 -9.50
CA LEU A 479 22.74 36.49 -9.61
C LEU A 479 23.27 36.30 -11.05
N PHE A 480 22.45 35.86 -12.02
CA PHE A 480 22.95 35.45 -13.35
C PHE A 480 22.11 35.90 -14.55
N LYS A 481 20.95 36.57 -14.35
CA LYS A 481 20.02 36.91 -15.45
C LYS A 481 19.42 38.31 -15.41
N SER A 482 19.49 39.02 -14.30
CA SER A 482 19.04 40.42 -14.21
C SER A 482 20.22 41.38 -14.33
N ASP A 483 20.26 42.18 -15.40
CA ASP A 483 21.29 43.21 -15.63
C ASP A 483 21.22 44.40 -14.64
N SER A 484 20.30 44.36 -13.67
CA SER A 484 20.13 45.38 -12.64
C SER A 484 19.59 44.80 -11.34
N LEU A 485 20.01 45.36 -10.21
CA LEU A 485 19.48 45.02 -8.87
C LEU A 485 18.02 45.50 -8.67
N SER A 486 17.51 46.37 -9.53
CA SER A 486 16.09 46.71 -9.61
C SER A 486 15.29 45.50 -10.11
N ASN A 487 14.93 44.63 -9.17
CA ASN A 487 14.22 43.38 -9.39
C ASN A 487 12.78 43.64 -9.86
N ASN A 488 12.61 43.72 -11.19
CA ASN A 488 11.36 43.98 -11.91
C ASN A 488 10.25 42.92 -11.69
N ILE A 489 10.57 41.77 -11.08
CA ILE A 489 9.54 40.79 -10.67
C ILE A 489 8.63 41.46 -9.65
N GLU A 490 7.33 41.50 -9.91
CA GLU A 490 6.32 41.90 -8.94
C GLU A 490 5.85 40.71 -8.11
N TYR A 491 5.46 39.61 -8.78
CA TYR A 491 4.93 38.41 -8.11
C TYR A 491 5.50 37.10 -8.68
N LEU A 492 5.80 36.18 -7.75
CA LEU A 492 6.12 34.78 -7.98
C LEU A 492 4.92 33.95 -7.52
N ILE A 493 4.17 33.37 -8.45
CA ILE A 493 2.83 32.85 -8.16
C ILE A 493 2.83 31.32 -8.24
N ILE A 494 2.50 30.64 -7.15
CA ILE A 494 2.23 29.20 -7.15
C ILE A 494 0.72 29.01 -7.35
N TYR A 495 0.33 28.72 -8.59
CA TYR A 495 -1.06 28.48 -9.00
C TYR A 495 -1.39 27.00 -8.95
N THR A 496 -2.34 26.64 -8.08
CA THR A 496 -2.67 25.24 -7.81
C THR A 496 -4.15 25.04 -7.47
N ASN A 497 -4.68 23.90 -7.90
CA ASN A 497 -6.03 23.46 -7.56
C ASN A 497 -6.11 22.92 -6.11
N SER A 498 -5.00 22.63 -5.42
CA SER A 498 -5.00 22.15 -4.03
C SER A 498 -5.26 23.25 -2.99
N ALA A 499 -5.63 22.89 -1.76
CA ALA A 499 -5.70 23.84 -0.65
C ALA A 499 -4.35 23.97 0.09
N LEU A 500 -4.24 24.94 0.99
CA LEU A 500 -3.26 24.96 2.08
C LEU A 500 -3.89 24.32 3.33
N ASP A 501 -3.11 23.56 4.09
CA ASP A 501 -3.62 22.83 5.28
C ASP A 501 -3.68 23.77 6.50
N PHE A 502 -4.70 24.63 6.54
CA PHE A 502 -4.87 25.68 7.57
C PHE A 502 -5.72 25.26 8.78
N THR A 503 -5.43 25.85 9.95
CA THR A 503 -6.39 26.02 11.05
C THR A 503 -7.41 27.11 10.72
N GLU A 504 -8.42 27.29 11.58
CA GLU A 504 -9.38 28.41 11.47
C GLU A 504 -8.69 29.79 11.60
N GLU A 505 -7.51 29.84 12.23
CA GLU A 505 -6.67 31.03 12.38
C GLU A 505 -5.71 31.29 11.18
N MET A 506 -5.89 30.60 10.05
CA MET A 506 -5.00 30.65 8.87
C MET A 506 -3.53 30.25 9.15
N LYS A 507 -3.28 29.43 10.18
CA LYS A 507 -1.95 28.86 10.48
C LYS A 507 -1.82 27.46 9.89
N LEU A 508 -0.66 27.08 9.36
CA LEU A 508 -0.43 25.71 8.89
C LEU A 508 -0.60 24.69 10.02
N LYS A 509 -1.34 23.60 9.79
CA LYS A 509 -1.55 22.53 10.78
C LYS A 509 -0.26 21.75 11.08
N GLN A 510 -0.19 21.20 12.29
CA GLN A 510 0.93 20.37 12.72
C GLN A 510 0.95 19.02 11.98
N SER A 511 1.88 18.90 11.05
CA SER A 511 2.26 17.62 10.43
C SER A 511 3.13 16.77 11.37
N ARG A 512 3.48 15.53 10.98
CA ARG A 512 4.36 14.62 11.76
C ARG A 512 5.84 15.06 11.84
N SER A 513 6.14 16.34 11.69
CA SER A 513 7.49 16.88 11.81
C SER A 513 7.91 17.01 13.27
N LYS A 514 9.21 16.83 13.56
CA LYS A 514 9.80 17.14 14.87
C LYS A 514 10.09 18.63 15.04
N SER A 515 10.47 19.30 13.95
CA SER A 515 10.51 20.75 13.84
C SER A 515 9.26 21.22 13.11
N PHE A 516 8.37 21.88 13.83
CA PHE A 516 7.14 22.45 13.31
C PHE A 516 6.95 23.85 13.90
N TYR A 517 6.64 24.81 13.04
CA TYR A 517 6.24 26.15 13.44
C TYR A 517 4.89 26.49 12.76
N PRO A 518 3.91 27.03 13.47
CA PRO A 518 2.57 27.29 12.93
C PRO A 518 2.55 28.59 12.11
N PHE A 519 3.26 28.61 10.98
CA PHE A 519 3.34 29.78 10.09
C PHE A 519 1.92 30.25 9.70
N LYS A 520 1.63 31.52 9.97
CA LYS A 520 0.38 32.19 9.61
C LYS A 520 0.45 32.69 8.17
N PHE A 521 -0.68 32.61 7.48
CA PHE A 521 -0.90 33.21 6.17
C PHE A 521 -1.95 34.31 6.27
N ASP A 522 -1.81 35.33 5.43
CA ASP A 522 -2.79 36.39 5.24
C ASP A 522 -3.37 36.32 3.82
N SER A 523 -4.66 36.63 3.69
CA SER A 523 -5.36 36.67 2.40
C SER A 523 -5.03 37.96 1.65
N MET A 524 -4.46 37.84 0.46
CA MET A 524 -4.15 38.97 -0.41
C MET A 524 -5.46 39.56 -0.97
N ASN A 525 -5.63 40.88 -0.85
CA ASN A 525 -6.74 41.57 -1.50
C ASN A 525 -6.52 41.57 -3.03
N ILE A 526 -7.42 40.88 -3.74
CA ILE A 526 -7.35 40.73 -5.20
C ILE A 526 -7.75 42.04 -5.91
N GLU A 527 -8.46 42.93 -5.22
CA GLU A 527 -8.95 44.18 -5.81
C GLU A 527 -7.81 45.19 -6.05
N ASP A 528 -6.80 45.18 -5.18
CA ASP A 528 -5.60 46.02 -5.30
C ASP A 528 -4.67 45.57 -6.45
N CYS A 529 -4.83 44.33 -6.95
CA CYS A 529 -4.04 43.79 -8.05
C CYS A 529 -4.90 43.37 -9.25
N GLY A 530 -5.37 44.38 -10.00
CA GLY A 530 -6.26 44.18 -11.16
C GLY A 530 -5.77 43.17 -12.20
N ILE A 531 -4.46 43.03 -12.43
CA ILE A 531 -3.93 42.04 -13.41
C ILE A 531 -4.13 40.59 -12.93
N LEU A 532 -4.03 40.31 -11.62
CA LEU A 532 -4.34 38.99 -11.06
C LEU A 532 -5.84 38.70 -11.15
N LYS A 533 -6.67 39.70 -10.84
CA LYS A 533 -8.14 39.66 -10.96
C LYS A 533 -8.59 39.35 -12.39
N ASP A 534 -7.96 40.01 -13.36
CA ASP A 534 -8.30 39.90 -14.77
C ASP A 534 -7.77 38.60 -15.41
N PHE A 535 -6.56 38.13 -15.08
CA PHE A 535 -5.92 36.99 -15.78
C PHE A 535 -6.06 35.63 -15.08
N LEU A 536 -5.85 35.57 -13.77
CA LEU A 536 -5.71 34.30 -13.04
C LEU A 536 -6.94 33.96 -12.19
N PHE A 537 -7.63 34.97 -11.64
CA PHE A 537 -8.84 34.75 -10.86
C PHE A 537 -9.98 34.19 -11.72
N THR A 538 -10.84 33.36 -11.11
CA THR A 538 -11.92 32.62 -11.79
C THR A 538 -13.15 32.55 -10.88
N ASN A 539 -14.09 33.48 -11.08
CA ASN A 539 -15.27 33.67 -10.23
C ASN A 539 -15.96 32.35 -9.87
N ASN A 540 -16.00 32.04 -8.58
CA ASN A 540 -16.80 30.97 -7.97
C ASN A 540 -16.87 31.24 -6.46
N ASN A 541 -18.08 31.30 -5.89
CA ASN A 541 -18.30 31.58 -4.46
C ASN A 541 -17.99 30.35 -3.57
N MET A 542 -16.88 29.65 -3.82
CA MET A 542 -16.40 28.53 -3.01
C MET A 542 -15.43 29.03 -1.94
N THR A 543 -15.76 28.77 -0.68
CA THR A 543 -14.91 29.05 0.48
C THR A 543 -13.51 28.45 0.31
N GLY A 544 -12.48 29.26 0.57
CA GLY A 544 -11.07 28.86 0.46
C GLY A 544 -10.45 28.98 -0.94
N ARG A 545 -11.16 29.50 -1.96
CA ARG A 545 -10.53 30.01 -3.19
C ARG A 545 -9.96 31.40 -2.93
N GLY A 546 -8.64 31.57 -3.10
CA GLY A 546 -7.99 32.84 -2.83
C GLY A 546 -6.50 32.85 -3.17
N PHE A 547 -5.92 34.05 -3.06
CA PHE A 547 -4.48 34.28 -3.10
C PHE A 547 -4.01 34.54 -1.66
N TYR A 548 -2.94 33.88 -1.24
CA TYR A 548 -2.42 33.96 0.13
C TYR A 548 -0.92 34.22 0.13
N GLN A 549 -0.45 35.00 1.10
CA GLN A 549 0.97 35.23 1.35
C GLN A 549 1.30 34.84 2.80
N PHE A 550 2.59 34.70 3.12
CA PHE A 550 3.02 34.54 4.50
C PHE A 550 2.74 35.83 5.28
N SER A 551 2.31 35.69 6.54
CA SER A 551 1.97 36.83 7.39
C SER A 551 3.21 37.67 7.73
N GLN A 552 3.08 39.00 7.65
CA GLN A 552 4.20 39.93 7.82
C GLN A 552 4.67 40.06 9.29
N ASN A 553 3.93 39.52 10.26
CA ASN A 553 4.28 39.52 11.68
C ASN A 553 5.75 39.10 11.94
N ASP A 554 6.52 39.93 12.63
CA ASP A 554 7.98 39.77 12.81
C ASP A 554 8.40 38.37 13.26
N THR A 555 7.73 37.82 14.28
CA THR A 555 8.01 36.48 14.83
C THR A 555 7.78 35.34 13.83
N THR A 556 6.86 35.53 12.89
CA THR A 556 6.61 34.59 11.78
C THR A 556 7.65 34.77 10.67
N ARG A 557 7.99 36.04 10.36
CA ARG A 557 8.98 36.41 9.35
C ARG A 557 10.38 35.89 9.71
N GLU A 558 10.88 36.16 10.92
CA GLU A 558 12.18 35.68 11.39
C GLU A 558 12.34 34.16 11.26
N GLU A 559 11.31 33.39 11.64
CA GLU A 559 11.40 31.93 11.59
C GLU A 559 11.33 31.41 10.15
N LEU A 560 10.61 32.06 9.23
CA LEU A 560 10.68 31.75 7.79
C LEU A 560 12.09 31.98 7.23
N LEU A 561 12.74 33.08 7.62
CA LEU A 561 14.11 33.40 7.19
C LEU A 561 15.15 32.35 7.64
N LYS A 562 14.88 31.62 8.74
CA LYS A 562 15.70 30.49 9.23
C LYS A 562 15.45 29.20 8.46
N GLN A 563 14.23 28.94 7.97
CA GLN A 563 13.92 27.74 7.18
C GLN A 563 14.41 27.83 5.72
N LEU A 564 14.52 29.05 5.17
CA LEU A 564 15.10 29.30 3.84
C LEU A 564 16.63 29.08 3.86
N GLU A 565 17.09 28.09 3.09
CA GLU A 565 18.51 27.74 2.97
C GLU A 565 18.98 27.83 1.52
N PHE A 566 20.07 28.57 1.29
CA PHE A 566 20.80 28.54 0.02
C PHE A 566 21.39 27.15 -0.24
N SER A 567 21.31 26.67 -1.49
CA SER A 567 22.04 25.48 -1.97
C SER A 567 23.56 25.63 -1.85
N SER A 568 24.28 24.52 -1.86
CA SER A 568 25.75 24.47 -1.80
C SER A 568 26.42 25.25 -2.94
N ALA A 569 25.82 25.27 -4.13
CA ALA A 569 26.28 26.07 -5.26
C ALA A 569 26.17 27.58 -4.98
N MET A 570 25.00 28.05 -4.52
CA MET A 570 24.81 29.47 -4.21
C MET A 570 25.68 29.94 -3.03
N ARG A 571 25.89 29.08 -2.02
CA ARG A 571 26.85 29.38 -0.91
C ARG A 571 28.32 29.47 -1.36
N LYS A 572 28.68 28.89 -2.51
CA LYS A 572 30.00 29.07 -3.13
C LYS A 572 30.05 30.40 -3.88
N GLU A 573 29.06 30.65 -4.72
CA GLU A 573 28.94 31.89 -5.51
C GLU A 573 28.93 33.16 -4.64
N ILE A 574 28.14 33.16 -3.56
CA ILE A 574 28.02 34.30 -2.62
C ILE A 574 29.38 34.62 -1.97
N LYS A 575 30.16 33.60 -1.62
CA LYS A 575 31.51 33.75 -1.05
C LYS A 575 32.51 34.25 -2.08
N GLU A 576 32.45 33.74 -3.31
CA GLU A 576 33.36 34.14 -4.39
C GLU A 576 33.10 35.58 -4.85
N ARG A 577 31.84 36.04 -4.81
CA ARG A 577 31.45 37.43 -5.08
C ARG A 577 31.60 38.39 -3.89
N LYS A 578 31.96 37.91 -2.70
CA LYS A 578 32.12 38.71 -1.46
C LYS A 578 30.90 39.59 -1.11
N LEU A 579 29.69 39.06 -1.32
CA LEU A 579 28.46 39.81 -1.05
C LEU A 579 28.25 40.04 0.46
N PRO A 580 27.70 41.18 0.89
CA PRO A 580 27.64 41.57 2.30
C PRO A 580 26.59 40.75 3.08
N PRO A 581 26.70 40.61 4.41
CA PRO A 581 25.77 39.80 5.21
C PRO A 581 24.30 40.23 5.12
N GLU A 582 24.04 41.53 4.94
CA GLU A 582 22.69 42.09 4.80
C GLU A 582 21.97 41.53 3.56
N PHE A 583 22.71 41.25 2.49
CA PHE A 583 22.20 40.73 1.21
C PHE A 583 21.53 39.35 1.36
N GLU A 584 22.02 38.48 2.27
CA GLU A 584 21.36 37.20 2.56
C GLU A 584 19.99 37.38 3.20
N LYS A 585 19.80 38.43 4.01
CA LYS A 585 18.50 38.77 4.59
C LYS A 585 17.59 39.42 3.55
N GLU A 586 18.08 40.45 2.87
CA GLU A 586 17.35 41.21 1.85
C GLU A 586 16.76 40.30 0.76
N ILE A 587 17.55 39.37 0.20
CA ILE A 587 17.07 38.44 -0.83
C ILE A 587 16.01 37.46 -0.31
N LYS A 588 16.11 37.00 0.95
CA LYS A 588 15.10 36.11 1.55
C LYS A 588 13.79 36.85 1.80
N GLU A 589 13.87 38.10 2.27
CA GLU A 589 12.72 38.97 2.46
C GLU A 589 12.04 39.30 1.12
N ALA A 590 12.81 39.78 0.13
CA ALA A 590 12.32 40.07 -1.22
C ALA A 590 11.77 38.83 -1.96
N PHE A 591 12.18 37.61 -1.60
CA PHE A 591 11.56 36.38 -2.08
C PHE A 591 10.19 36.13 -1.43
N LEU A 592 10.11 36.25 -0.10
CA LEU A 592 8.87 35.98 0.65
C LEU A 592 7.77 37.00 0.33
N ASP A 593 8.11 38.29 0.23
CA ASP A 593 7.15 39.36 -0.05
C ASP A 593 6.57 39.28 -1.46
N LYS A 594 7.31 38.71 -2.42
CA LYS A 594 6.87 38.50 -3.81
C LYS A 594 6.19 37.15 -4.02
N LEU A 595 6.27 36.21 -3.09
CA LEU A 595 5.68 34.89 -3.22
C LEU A 595 4.18 34.92 -2.89
N VAL A 596 3.36 34.37 -3.81
CA VAL A 596 1.90 34.30 -3.68
C VAL A 596 1.41 32.89 -3.97
N PHE A 597 0.58 32.34 -3.09
CA PHE A 597 -0.08 31.04 -3.28
C PHE A 597 -1.52 31.25 -3.76
N ALA A 598 -1.78 30.99 -5.04
CA ALA A 598 -3.12 30.98 -5.62
C ALA A 598 -3.69 29.56 -5.50
N VAL A 599 -4.51 29.33 -4.48
CA VAL A 599 -4.94 27.98 -4.04
C VAL A 599 -6.42 27.71 -4.27
N ASN A 600 -6.80 26.44 -4.21
CA ASN A 600 -8.12 25.89 -4.52
C ASN A 600 -8.67 26.26 -5.90
N GLN A 601 -7.79 26.67 -6.82
CA GLN A 601 -8.15 27.09 -8.18
C GLN A 601 -8.94 26.00 -8.93
N PRO A 602 -9.62 26.32 -10.05
CA PRO A 602 -10.38 25.35 -10.84
C PRO A 602 -9.59 24.06 -11.09
N ASN A 603 -10.27 22.91 -11.12
CA ASN A 603 -9.66 21.71 -11.71
C ASN A 603 -9.69 21.83 -13.25
N ARG A 604 -9.09 20.85 -13.95
CA ARG A 604 -9.08 20.84 -15.42
C ARG A 604 -10.50 20.91 -16.02
N GLU A 605 -11.46 20.09 -15.55
CA GLU A 605 -12.85 20.15 -16.05
C GLU A 605 -13.48 21.56 -15.91
N GLU A 606 -13.38 22.18 -14.73
CA GLU A 606 -13.91 23.52 -14.46
C GLU A 606 -13.22 24.60 -15.31
N LEU A 607 -11.89 24.50 -15.47
CA LEU A 607 -11.09 25.42 -16.28
C LEU A 607 -11.42 25.31 -17.78
N ASN A 608 -11.61 24.07 -18.26
CA ASN A 608 -11.99 23.73 -19.63
C ASN A 608 -13.39 24.28 -19.97
N SER A 609 -14.34 24.24 -19.02
CA SER A 609 -15.63 24.93 -19.15
C SER A 609 -15.43 26.44 -19.26
N ILE A 610 -14.72 27.07 -18.32
CA ILE A 610 -14.47 28.53 -18.30
C ILE A 610 -13.81 29.02 -19.61
N VAL A 611 -12.98 28.20 -20.25
CA VAL A 611 -12.43 28.50 -21.59
C VAL A 611 -13.49 28.35 -22.68
N LYS A 612 -14.24 27.23 -22.72
CA LYS A 612 -15.31 27.00 -23.71
C LYS A 612 -16.42 28.03 -23.64
N ASP A 613 -16.79 28.49 -22.46
CA ASP A 613 -17.82 29.50 -22.23
C ASP A 613 -17.39 30.90 -22.73
N LYS A 614 -16.07 31.15 -22.87
CA LYS A 614 -15.49 32.38 -23.45
C LYS A 614 -15.26 32.30 -24.96
N ILE A 615 -15.16 31.10 -25.54
CA ILE A 615 -14.98 30.90 -26.97
C ILE A 615 -16.36 30.87 -27.63
N SER A 616 -16.71 31.94 -28.36
CA SER A 616 -18.01 32.02 -29.05
C SER A 616 -18.21 30.85 -30.03
N SER A 617 -19.47 30.44 -30.23
CA SER A 617 -19.83 29.19 -30.92
C SER A 617 -19.35 29.06 -32.37
N LYS A 618 -18.94 30.15 -33.03
CA LYS A 618 -18.35 30.16 -34.38
C LYS A 618 -16.85 29.83 -34.43
N VAL A 619 -16.17 29.72 -33.29
CA VAL A 619 -14.69 29.69 -33.17
C VAL A 619 -14.23 28.46 -32.38
N LYS A 620 -14.97 27.35 -32.47
CA LYS A 620 -14.70 26.14 -31.66
C LYS A 620 -13.52 25.31 -32.19
N ASP A 621 -13.26 25.34 -33.49
CA ASP A 621 -12.13 24.62 -34.10
C ASP A 621 -10.78 25.16 -33.61
N ASP A 622 -10.69 26.48 -33.37
CA ASP A 622 -9.53 27.17 -32.81
C ASP A 622 -9.10 26.63 -31.44
N TYR A 623 -9.99 26.12 -30.59
CA TYR A 623 -9.61 25.76 -29.22
C TYR A 623 -8.51 24.68 -29.19
N ILE A 624 -8.66 23.63 -30.01
CA ILE A 624 -7.66 22.58 -30.15
C ILE A 624 -6.40 23.10 -30.86
N GLU A 625 -6.53 24.04 -31.80
CA GLU A 625 -5.38 24.68 -32.45
C GLU A 625 -4.58 25.57 -31.47
N LEU A 626 -5.26 26.33 -30.61
CA LEU A 626 -4.65 27.13 -29.55
C LEU A 626 -3.95 26.24 -28.52
N GLN A 627 -4.56 25.12 -28.11
CA GLN A 627 -3.89 24.11 -27.27
C GLN A 627 -2.63 23.54 -27.96
N GLU A 628 -2.70 23.15 -29.24
CA GLU A 628 -1.56 22.62 -30.01
C GLU A 628 -0.47 23.69 -30.26
N LYS A 629 -0.85 24.96 -30.47
CA LYS A 629 0.05 26.12 -30.64
C LYS A 629 0.82 26.42 -29.35
N ILE A 630 0.13 26.48 -28.21
CA ILE A 630 0.75 26.63 -26.89
C ILE A 630 1.62 25.41 -26.56
N LEU A 631 1.18 24.19 -26.88
CA LEU A 631 1.99 22.98 -26.74
C LEU A 631 3.26 23.01 -27.62
N CYS A 632 3.21 23.61 -28.82
CA CYS A 632 4.40 23.83 -29.64
C CYS A 632 5.38 24.80 -28.97
N ASN A 633 4.91 25.92 -28.43
CA ASN A 633 5.75 26.87 -27.67
C ASN A 633 6.39 26.19 -26.44
N LEU A 634 5.57 25.51 -25.63
CA LEU A 634 5.96 24.72 -24.45
C LEU A 634 6.87 23.50 -24.74
N THR A 635 7.10 23.18 -26.02
CA THR A 635 8.02 22.11 -26.47
C THR A 635 9.15 22.63 -27.37
N ALA A 636 9.24 23.94 -27.61
CA ALA A 636 10.40 24.54 -28.30
C ALA A 636 11.69 24.36 -27.48
N GLN A 637 11.59 24.56 -26.15
CA GLN A 637 12.69 24.63 -25.21
C GLN A 637 13.44 23.31 -24.97
N LYS A 638 14.78 23.37 -24.93
CA LYS A 638 15.67 22.20 -24.94
C LYS A 638 15.53 21.26 -23.74
N MET A 639 15.30 21.77 -22.53
CA MET A 639 15.34 20.98 -21.29
C MET A 639 14.19 19.96 -21.13
N TYR A 640 12.96 20.31 -21.53
CA TYR A 640 11.76 19.51 -21.23
C TYR A 640 11.13 18.80 -22.45
N LYS A 641 11.67 19.03 -23.66
CA LYS A 641 11.13 18.61 -24.96
C LYS A 641 10.87 17.09 -25.08
N LYS A 642 11.84 16.26 -24.65
CA LYS A 642 11.83 14.83 -24.98
C LYS A 642 10.83 14.00 -24.17
N HIS A 643 10.49 14.40 -22.95
CA HIS A 643 9.50 13.69 -22.12
C HIS A 643 8.07 14.08 -22.46
N ARG A 644 7.79 15.39 -22.56
CA ARG A 644 6.48 15.94 -22.97
C ARG A 644 6.00 15.37 -24.30
N ASN A 645 6.89 15.30 -25.29
CA ASN A 645 6.55 14.76 -26.61
C ASN A 645 6.19 13.27 -26.58
N GLU A 646 6.82 12.45 -25.73
CA GLU A 646 6.52 11.01 -25.63
C GLU A 646 5.20 10.74 -24.89
N ILE A 647 4.89 11.53 -23.86
CA ILE A 647 3.57 11.52 -23.21
C ILE A 647 2.46 11.84 -24.23
N MET A 648 2.60 12.94 -24.98
CA MET A 648 1.60 13.32 -25.98
C MET A 648 1.52 12.34 -27.16
N TYR A 649 2.63 11.75 -27.57
CA TYR A 649 2.65 10.69 -28.60
C TYR A 649 1.87 9.44 -28.13
N SER A 650 1.96 9.12 -26.84
CA SER A 650 1.18 8.05 -26.21
C SER A 650 -0.32 8.38 -26.15
N PHE A 651 -0.66 9.63 -25.86
CA PHE A 651 -2.06 10.09 -25.81
C PHE A 651 -2.74 10.07 -27.17
N SER A 652 -2.10 10.57 -28.24
CA SER A 652 -2.63 10.46 -29.61
C SER A 652 -2.83 9.00 -30.07
N LEU A 653 -1.98 8.07 -29.60
CA LEU A 653 -2.19 6.65 -29.88
C LEU A 653 -3.35 6.05 -29.07
N LEU A 654 -3.51 6.42 -27.79
CA LEU A 654 -4.67 6.04 -26.98
C LEU A 654 -5.97 6.53 -27.63
N MET A 655 -6.01 7.78 -28.07
CA MET A 655 -7.12 8.37 -28.83
C MET A 655 -7.50 7.53 -30.06
N SER A 656 -6.50 7.07 -30.83
CA SER A 656 -6.72 6.18 -31.98
C SER A 656 -7.38 4.85 -31.58
N PHE A 657 -6.94 4.24 -30.46
CA PHE A 657 -7.55 2.99 -29.96
C PHE A 657 -8.94 3.20 -29.35
N LEU A 658 -9.25 4.35 -28.76
CA LEU A 658 -10.61 4.69 -28.30
C LEU A 658 -11.56 4.85 -29.49
N HIS A 659 -11.13 5.54 -30.56
CA HIS A 659 -11.87 5.64 -31.81
C HIS A 659 -12.10 4.27 -32.48
N ASP A 660 -11.06 3.42 -32.57
CA ASP A 660 -11.20 2.05 -33.11
C ASP A 660 -12.10 1.17 -32.23
N MET A 661 -12.08 1.32 -30.90
CA MET A 661 -12.97 0.57 -30.00
C MET A 661 -14.44 1.00 -30.13
N PHE A 662 -14.71 2.25 -30.51
CA PHE A 662 -16.08 2.67 -30.80
C PHE A 662 -16.60 2.09 -32.13
N LEU A 663 -15.80 2.22 -33.19
CA LEU A 663 -16.13 1.72 -34.54
C LEU A 663 -16.21 0.20 -34.61
N ASN A 664 -15.22 -0.50 -34.02
CA ASN A 664 -15.04 -1.93 -34.13
C ASN A 664 -15.29 -2.61 -32.78
N CYS A 665 -16.46 -3.27 -32.64
CA CYS A 665 -16.87 -4.14 -31.51
C CYS A 665 -15.99 -5.40 -31.31
N ASN A 666 -14.75 -5.38 -31.80
CA ASN A 666 -13.73 -6.38 -31.59
C ASN A 666 -12.87 -6.08 -30.35
N LEU A 667 -12.64 -4.81 -30.03
CA LEU A 667 -11.90 -4.40 -28.83
C LEU A 667 -12.81 -4.50 -27.60
N PHE A 668 -12.39 -5.24 -26.57
CA PHE A 668 -13.23 -5.50 -25.39
C PHE A 668 -12.98 -4.47 -24.29
N SER A 669 -11.71 -4.18 -24.01
CA SER A 669 -11.32 -3.08 -23.13
C SER A 669 -9.89 -2.62 -23.35
N ILE A 670 -9.64 -1.37 -22.97
CA ILE A 670 -8.30 -0.77 -22.91
C ILE A 670 -8.00 -0.45 -21.44
N ASN A 671 -6.74 -0.58 -21.03
CA ASN A 671 -6.28 -0.31 -19.69
C ASN A 671 -4.89 0.34 -19.72
N LEU A 672 -4.56 1.10 -18.68
CA LEU A 672 -3.26 1.76 -18.52
C LEU A 672 -2.53 1.10 -17.35
N LYS A 673 -1.29 0.66 -17.57
CA LYS A 673 -0.49 0.01 -16.54
C LYS A 673 0.71 0.87 -16.14
N GLY A 674 0.71 1.35 -14.91
CA GLY A 674 1.73 2.23 -14.35
C GLY A 674 2.31 1.71 -13.04
N LYS A 675 3.24 0.75 -13.11
CA LYS A 675 4.12 0.35 -11.99
C LYS A 675 5.54 -0.10 -12.40
N SER A 676 5.90 -0.02 -13.69
CA SER A 676 7.25 -0.36 -14.17
C SER A 676 8.26 0.74 -13.84
N CYS A 677 9.51 0.34 -13.59
CA CYS A 677 10.60 1.27 -13.24
C CYS A 677 11.13 2.13 -14.42
N ASP A 678 10.46 2.11 -15.57
CA ASP A 678 10.97 2.67 -16.83
C ASP A 678 10.23 3.93 -17.33
N GLY A 679 9.26 4.44 -16.56
CA GLY A 679 8.70 5.79 -16.70
C GLY A 679 8.03 6.11 -18.05
N SER A 680 7.56 5.10 -18.78
CA SER A 680 7.02 5.24 -20.14
C SER A 680 5.73 4.44 -20.31
N ASN A 681 4.79 4.94 -21.11
CA ASN A 681 3.41 4.43 -21.17
C ASN A 681 3.32 3.02 -21.77
N ASP A 682 2.70 2.10 -21.02
CA ASP A 682 2.21 0.81 -21.50
C ASP A 682 0.67 0.85 -21.64
N ILE A 683 0.19 0.93 -22.87
CA ILE A 683 -1.23 0.75 -23.20
C ILE A 683 -1.49 -0.76 -23.28
N ALA A 684 -2.39 -1.27 -22.43
CA ALA A 684 -2.77 -2.68 -22.40
C ALA A 684 -4.17 -2.87 -23.01
N ILE A 685 -4.25 -3.60 -24.12
CA ILE A 685 -5.49 -3.84 -24.89
C ILE A 685 -5.93 -5.29 -24.72
N ASN A 686 -7.16 -5.53 -24.25
CA ASN A 686 -7.71 -6.88 -24.11
C ASN A 686 -8.56 -7.27 -25.33
N TYR A 687 -8.24 -8.43 -25.92
CA TYR A 687 -9.03 -9.07 -26.98
C TYR A 687 -9.24 -10.55 -26.68
N LYS A 688 -10.49 -10.95 -26.41
CA LYS A 688 -10.88 -12.34 -26.11
C LYS A 688 -9.96 -13.02 -25.09
N ASP A 689 -9.89 -12.42 -23.90
CA ASP A 689 -9.09 -12.89 -22.75
C ASP A 689 -7.58 -12.99 -23.02
N ARG A 690 -7.07 -12.18 -23.97
CA ARG A 690 -5.64 -12.07 -24.28
C ARG A 690 -5.23 -10.62 -24.41
N SER A 691 -4.24 -10.21 -23.63
CA SER A 691 -3.77 -8.83 -23.58
C SER A 691 -2.66 -8.56 -24.59
N THR A 692 -2.69 -7.41 -25.25
CA THR A 692 -1.61 -6.86 -26.08
C THR A 692 -1.08 -5.63 -25.39
N TYR A 693 0.23 -5.61 -25.11
CA TYR A 693 0.91 -4.50 -24.43
C TYR A 693 1.59 -3.66 -25.50
N ILE A 694 1.45 -2.34 -25.43
CA ILE A 694 1.98 -1.41 -26.42
C ILE A 694 2.78 -0.34 -25.70
N LYS A 695 4.11 -0.41 -25.87
CA LYS A 695 5.09 0.51 -25.35
C LYS A 695 5.35 1.59 -26.38
N VAL A 696 5.00 2.84 -26.05
CA VAL A 696 5.14 3.97 -26.98
C VAL A 696 6.47 4.67 -26.74
N LEU A 697 7.31 4.75 -27.79
CA LEU A 697 8.63 5.39 -27.75
C LEU A 697 8.80 6.37 -28.90
N ASN A 698 9.21 7.61 -28.59
CA ASN A 698 9.46 8.64 -29.60
C ASN A 698 10.98 8.80 -29.83
N ALA A 699 11.40 8.78 -31.11
CA ALA A 699 12.81 8.78 -31.50
C ALA A 699 13.13 9.76 -32.64
N ASP A 700 14.25 10.47 -32.47
CA ASP A 700 14.71 11.52 -33.39
C ASP A 700 15.56 10.98 -34.55
N ARG A 701 15.84 9.66 -34.58
CA ARG A 701 16.68 8.94 -35.55
C ARG A 701 16.24 7.47 -35.63
N ASN A 702 16.64 6.77 -36.70
CA ASN A 702 16.47 5.32 -36.83
C ASN A 702 17.10 4.52 -35.68
N ILE A 703 16.58 3.30 -35.52
CA ILE A 703 16.97 2.33 -34.51
C ILE A 703 17.96 1.34 -35.14
N GLY A 704 19.24 1.50 -34.81
CA GLY A 704 20.31 0.56 -35.18
C GLY A 704 20.60 -0.50 -34.11
N TYR A 705 21.48 -1.46 -34.43
CA TYR A 705 21.82 -2.58 -33.54
C TYR A 705 22.22 -2.16 -32.12
N SER A 706 23.05 -1.12 -31.97
CA SER A 706 23.50 -0.58 -30.67
C SER A 706 22.39 0.07 -29.83
N GLN A 707 21.25 0.40 -30.44
CA GLN A 707 20.06 0.88 -29.70
C GLN A 707 19.20 -0.27 -29.18
N LEU A 708 19.21 -1.44 -29.84
CA LEU A 708 18.51 -2.63 -29.36
C LEU A 708 19.35 -3.40 -28.33
N PHE A 709 20.65 -3.52 -28.60
CA PHE A 709 21.64 -4.24 -27.80
C PHE A 709 22.80 -3.28 -27.39
N PRO A 710 22.56 -2.35 -26.45
CA PRO A 710 23.58 -1.44 -25.93
C PRO A 710 24.59 -2.16 -25.04
N SER A 711 25.79 -1.58 -24.89
CA SER A 711 26.75 -1.99 -23.87
C SER A 711 26.25 -1.65 -22.45
N ARG A 712 26.76 -2.34 -21.43
CA ARG A 712 26.35 -2.18 -20.01
C ARG A 712 26.37 -0.72 -19.52
N THR A 713 27.25 0.13 -20.04
CA THR A 713 27.35 1.56 -19.68
C THR A 713 26.30 2.43 -20.38
N GLN A 714 25.85 2.04 -21.58
CA GLN A 714 24.83 2.75 -22.35
C GLN A 714 23.40 2.28 -22.00
N GLU A 715 23.25 1.02 -21.58
CA GLU A 715 21.98 0.34 -21.31
C GLU A 715 21.05 1.12 -20.37
N ARG A 716 21.58 1.72 -19.28
CA ARG A 716 20.80 2.49 -18.30
C ARG A 716 20.08 3.71 -18.90
N ARG A 717 20.64 4.35 -19.95
CA ARG A 717 20.08 5.56 -20.58
C ARG A 717 19.29 5.27 -21.86
N ASN A 718 19.37 4.05 -22.38
CA ASN A 718 18.80 3.71 -23.67
C ASN A 718 17.32 3.30 -23.55
N LYS A 719 16.43 3.96 -24.31
CA LYS A 719 14.99 3.68 -24.32
C LYS A 719 14.62 2.38 -25.04
N PHE A 720 15.38 1.97 -26.05
CA PHE A 720 15.07 0.82 -26.93
C PHE A 720 15.76 -0.49 -26.52
N SER A 721 16.45 -0.50 -25.37
CA SER A 721 17.15 -1.69 -24.86
C SER A 721 16.19 -2.87 -24.72
N VAL A 722 16.46 -3.94 -25.46
CA VAL A 722 15.60 -5.13 -25.49
C VAL A 722 15.57 -5.82 -24.11
N ASN A 723 16.66 -5.76 -23.33
CA ASN A 723 16.71 -6.23 -21.94
C ASN A 723 15.76 -5.46 -21.01
N LYS A 724 15.60 -4.15 -21.24
CA LYS A 724 14.70 -3.29 -20.46
C LYS A 724 13.23 -3.69 -20.70
N HIS A 725 12.87 -3.88 -21.97
CA HIS A 725 11.53 -4.36 -22.36
C HIS A 725 11.26 -5.81 -21.93
N PHE A 726 12.27 -6.69 -21.98
CA PHE A 726 12.17 -8.05 -21.45
C PHE A 726 11.86 -8.04 -19.95
N SER A 727 12.47 -7.13 -19.19
CA SER A 727 12.19 -6.97 -17.75
C SER A 727 10.74 -6.59 -17.48
N VAL A 728 10.21 -5.58 -18.18
CA VAL A 728 8.79 -5.18 -18.08
C VAL A 728 7.85 -6.30 -18.52
N PHE A 729 8.16 -6.99 -19.62
CA PHE A 729 7.36 -8.13 -20.10
C PHE A 729 7.29 -9.26 -19.07
N ILE A 730 8.40 -9.60 -18.39
CA ILE A 730 8.41 -10.64 -17.36
C ILE A 730 7.60 -10.22 -16.12
N GLU A 731 7.71 -8.96 -15.69
CA GLU A 731 6.89 -8.42 -14.60
C GLU A 731 5.40 -8.39 -14.95
N GLU A 732 5.01 -8.20 -16.22
CA GLU A 732 3.62 -8.29 -16.65
C GLU A 732 3.16 -9.74 -16.85
N LEU A 733 4.04 -10.66 -17.26
CA LEU A 733 3.74 -12.08 -17.42
C LEU A 733 3.47 -12.78 -16.07
N GLU A 734 4.05 -12.29 -14.96
CA GLU A 734 3.67 -12.72 -13.60
C GLU A 734 2.23 -12.27 -13.22
N LYS A 735 1.76 -11.14 -13.76
CA LYS A 735 0.42 -10.57 -13.47
C LYS A 735 -0.66 -11.12 -14.41
N ASP A 736 -0.31 -11.42 -15.65
CA ASP A 736 -1.18 -11.82 -16.75
C ASP A 736 -0.50 -12.90 -17.59
N LYS A 737 -1.00 -14.13 -17.51
CA LYS A 737 -0.42 -15.27 -18.24
C LYS A 737 -0.81 -15.29 -19.72
N ASN A 738 -1.81 -14.50 -20.12
CA ASN A 738 -2.43 -14.52 -21.44
C ASN A 738 -1.90 -13.41 -22.37
N ILE A 739 -0.73 -12.83 -22.09
CA ILE A 739 -0.07 -11.88 -22.99
C ILE A 739 0.02 -12.47 -24.40
N ARG A 740 -0.58 -11.79 -25.37
CA ARG A 740 -0.57 -12.14 -26.79
C ARG A 740 0.67 -11.60 -27.49
N TYR A 741 0.92 -10.30 -27.33
CA TYR A 741 2.00 -9.55 -27.94
C TYR A 741 2.52 -8.48 -26.99
N TYR A 742 3.80 -8.14 -27.12
CA TYR A 742 4.43 -6.95 -26.56
C TYR A 742 4.95 -6.13 -27.74
N ILE A 743 4.40 -4.94 -27.95
CA ILE A 743 4.63 -4.13 -29.15
C ILE A 743 5.43 -2.90 -28.75
N ILE A 744 6.59 -2.70 -29.37
CA ILE A 744 7.32 -1.44 -29.32
C ILE A 744 6.81 -0.59 -30.49
N TYR A 745 6.05 0.46 -30.19
CA TYR A 745 5.46 1.38 -31.17
C TYR A 745 6.27 2.67 -31.24
N THR A 746 6.77 3.02 -32.43
CA THR A 746 7.66 4.15 -32.61
C THR A 746 7.59 4.74 -34.02
N ASN A 747 7.81 6.05 -34.10
CA ASN A 747 7.85 6.82 -35.34
C ASN A 747 9.10 6.49 -36.18
N ALA A 748 10.23 6.16 -35.54
CA ALA A 748 11.49 5.94 -36.22
C ALA A 748 11.50 4.63 -37.02
N GLY A 749 12.35 4.56 -38.05
CA GLY A 749 12.65 3.32 -38.76
C GLY A 749 13.68 2.45 -38.06
N MET A 750 14.00 1.30 -38.66
CA MET A 750 15.20 0.54 -38.33
C MET A 750 16.26 0.68 -39.41
N ASP A 751 17.52 0.65 -39.02
CA ASP A 751 18.64 0.61 -39.96
C ASP A 751 18.83 -0.81 -40.51
N LEU A 752 17.98 -1.18 -41.48
CA LEU A 752 18.01 -2.47 -42.15
C LEU A 752 18.78 -2.44 -43.48
N THR A 753 19.34 -3.59 -43.85
CA THR A 753 19.76 -3.92 -45.22
C THR A 753 18.57 -4.37 -46.07
N ASN A 754 18.77 -4.50 -47.38
CA ASN A 754 17.76 -4.99 -48.33
C ASN A 754 17.25 -6.42 -47.98
N GLU A 755 18.05 -7.22 -47.27
CA GLU A 755 17.66 -8.54 -46.73
C GLU A 755 16.81 -8.49 -45.45
N ASN A 756 16.54 -7.29 -44.91
CA ASN A 756 15.98 -7.07 -43.57
C ASN A 756 16.88 -7.54 -42.42
N ARG A 757 18.20 -7.47 -42.58
CA ARG A 757 19.17 -7.61 -41.46
C ARG A 757 19.50 -6.26 -40.85
N LEU A 758 19.75 -6.20 -39.55
CA LEU A 758 20.29 -4.98 -38.92
C LEU A 758 21.66 -4.61 -39.50
N LYS A 759 21.89 -3.34 -39.82
CA LYS A 759 23.17 -2.80 -40.30
C LYS A 759 24.22 -2.78 -39.18
N LYS A 760 25.49 -3.00 -39.55
CA LYS A 760 26.63 -2.92 -38.63
C LYS A 760 26.91 -1.47 -38.22
N GLY A 761 26.68 -1.16 -36.94
CA GLY A 761 27.11 0.08 -36.32
C GLY A 761 28.50 -0.03 -35.69
N LEU A 762 28.90 0.98 -34.91
CA LEU A 762 30.20 1.07 -34.20
C LEU A 762 30.39 0.05 -33.05
N SER A 763 29.59 -1.01 -32.97
CA SER A 763 29.72 -2.04 -31.93
C SER A 763 30.74 -3.09 -32.34
N LYS A 764 31.58 -3.54 -31.38
CA LYS A 764 32.45 -4.71 -31.56
C LYS A 764 31.63 -6.00 -31.60
N ASP A 765 30.60 -6.10 -30.75
CA ASP A 765 29.77 -7.29 -30.55
C ASP A 765 28.55 -7.33 -31.49
N PHE A 766 28.77 -7.13 -32.79
CA PHE A 766 27.72 -7.05 -33.80
C PHE A 766 27.32 -8.42 -34.35
N TYR A 767 26.03 -8.77 -34.22
CA TYR A 767 25.41 -9.91 -34.89
C TYR A 767 24.44 -9.44 -36.01
N PRO A 768 24.54 -9.98 -37.25
CA PRO A 768 23.73 -9.55 -38.40
C PRO A 768 22.32 -10.17 -38.41
N LEU A 769 21.60 -9.94 -37.31
CA LEU A 769 20.28 -10.49 -36.99
C LEU A 769 19.25 -10.18 -38.09
N LYS A 770 18.53 -11.22 -38.54
CA LYS A 770 17.47 -11.10 -39.54
C LYS A 770 16.09 -10.86 -38.91
N LEU A 771 15.39 -9.85 -39.41
CA LEU A 771 14.00 -9.54 -39.07
C LEU A 771 13.09 -9.96 -40.22
N HIS A 772 11.90 -10.49 -39.91
CA HIS A 772 10.86 -10.76 -40.88
C HIS A 772 9.78 -9.68 -40.81
N LYS A 773 9.31 -9.22 -41.98
CA LYS A 773 8.15 -8.34 -42.09
C LYS A 773 6.88 -9.15 -41.80
N ILE A 774 6.00 -8.61 -40.97
CA ILE A 774 4.78 -9.29 -40.55
C ILE A 774 3.70 -9.17 -41.62
N ASP A 775 3.18 -10.32 -42.07
CA ASP A 775 1.97 -10.36 -42.89
C ASP A 775 0.72 -10.06 -42.04
N PHE A 776 0.24 -8.82 -42.16
CA PHE A 776 -0.96 -8.31 -41.48
C PHE A 776 -2.28 -8.95 -41.97
N ARG A 777 -2.28 -9.69 -43.09
CA ARG A 777 -3.47 -10.40 -43.58
C ARG A 777 -3.84 -11.58 -42.67
N LYS A 778 -2.86 -12.16 -41.96
CA LYS A 778 -3.04 -13.34 -41.10
C LYS A 778 -3.97 -13.06 -39.92
N LYS A 779 -4.96 -13.93 -39.72
CA LYS A 779 -6.01 -13.88 -38.65
C LYS A 779 -5.45 -13.62 -37.23
N LYS A 780 -4.19 -13.99 -36.95
CA LYS A 780 -3.54 -13.70 -35.66
C LYS A 780 -3.35 -12.20 -35.36
N TYR A 781 -3.27 -11.32 -36.36
CA TYR A 781 -3.02 -9.88 -36.18
C TYR A 781 -4.27 -8.99 -36.30
N LYS A 782 -5.50 -9.54 -36.24
CA LYS A 782 -6.76 -8.79 -36.47
C LYS A 782 -6.83 -7.45 -35.70
N ILE A 783 -6.39 -7.43 -34.44
CA ILE A 783 -6.39 -6.23 -33.57
C ILE A 783 -5.66 -5.05 -34.24
N LEU A 784 -4.50 -5.30 -34.85
CA LEU A 784 -3.66 -4.28 -35.50
C LEU A 784 -4.10 -3.96 -36.93
N ARG A 785 -5.07 -4.70 -37.49
CA ARG A 785 -5.55 -4.49 -38.87
C ARG A 785 -6.56 -3.34 -38.97
N HIS A 786 -7.31 -3.07 -37.90
CA HIS A 786 -8.38 -2.08 -37.88
C HIS A 786 -7.90 -0.68 -37.43
N CYS A 787 -7.05 -0.59 -36.41
CA CYS A 787 -6.44 0.66 -35.95
C CYS A 787 -5.81 1.47 -37.11
N PRO A 788 -6.30 2.70 -37.41
CA PRO A 788 -5.81 3.52 -38.53
C PRO A 788 -4.37 3.97 -38.38
N CYS A 789 -3.92 4.24 -37.14
CA CYS A 789 -2.57 4.76 -36.88
C CYS A 789 -1.47 3.68 -36.93
N VAL A 790 -1.81 2.39 -37.13
CA VAL A 790 -0.79 1.35 -37.31
C VAL A 790 -0.37 1.25 -38.78
N ASN A 791 0.86 1.70 -39.09
CA ASN A 791 1.47 1.48 -40.40
C ASN A 791 1.72 -0.02 -40.61
N LYS A 792 0.84 -0.66 -41.37
CA LYS A 792 0.84 -2.08 -41.73
C LYS A 792 2.09 -2.54 -42.48
N ASN A 793 2.84 -1.62 -43.10
CA ASN A 793 4.12 -1.91 -43.73
C ASN A 793 5.32 -1.86 -42.78
N GLY A 794 5.16 -1.28 -41.58
CA GLY A 794 6.20 -1.08 -40.57
C GLY A 794 6.24 -2.12 -39.46
N LEU A 795 5.59 -3.28 -39.62
CA LEU A 795 5.53 -4.32 -38.59
C LEU A 795 6.62 -5.38 -38.81
N TYR A 796 7.52 -5.55 -37.84
CA TYR A 796 8.65 -6.48 -37.89
C TYR A 796 8.77 -7.34 -36.62
N GLN A 797 9.34 -8.53 -36.77
CA GLN A 797 9.67 -9.45 -35.68
C GLN A 797 10.90 -10.28 -36.05
N PHE A 798 11.69 -10.76 -35.08
CA PHE A 798 12.86 -11.61 -35.36
C PHE A 798 12.46 -12.93 -36.06
N SER A 799 13.34 -13.52 -36.88
CA SER A 799 13.11 -14.86 -37.40
C SER A 799 13.28 -15.92 -36.30
N GLN A 800 12.59 -17.06 -36.43
CA GLN A 800 12.60 -18.09 -35.39
C GLN A 800 14.00 -18.71 -35.21
N GLU A 801 14.77 -18.85 -36.29
CA GLU A 801 16.19 -19.26 -36.30
C GLU A 801 17.12 -18.37 -35.47
N GLU A 802 16.80 -17.08 -35.32
CA GLU A 802 17.60 -16.15 -34.52
C GLU A 802 17.16 -16.11 -33.06
N THR A 803 15.91 -16.48 -32.74
CA THR A 803 15.38 -16.43 -31.36
C THR A 803 16.16 -17.29 -30.37
N THR A 804 16.64 -18.47 -30.79
CA THR A 804 17.49 -19.40 -30.02
C THR A 804 18.93 -18.92 -29.83
N LYS A 805 19.39 -17.91 -30.60
CA LYS A 805 20.68 -17.23 -30.39
C LYS A 805 20.49 -15.98 -29.53
N LEU A 806 19.43 -15.22 -29.83
CA LEU A 806 19.01 -14.02 -29.11
C LEU A 806 18.69 -14.27 -27.62
N SER A 807 18.20 -15.46 -27.26
CA SER A 807 18.02 -15.87 -25.85
C SER A 807 19.29 -15.74 -25.02
N ASN A 808 20.47 -15.89 -25.63
CA ASN A 808 21.76 -15.85 -24.94
C ASN A 808 22.25 -14.41 -24.76
N LEU A 809 21.74 -13.46 -25.55
CA LEU A 809 22.00 -12.02 -25.40
C LEU A 809 21.07 -11.34 -24.38
N LEU A 810 19.99 -12.00 -23.96
CA LEU A 810 19.09 -11.47 -22.92
C LEU A 810 19.66 -11.66 -21.52
N ASN A 811 19.88 -10.56 -20.82
CA ASN A 811 20.11 -10.55 -19.38
C ASN A 811 18.78 -10.87 -18.66
N LEU A 812 18.79 -11.74 -17.64
CA LEU A 812 17.65 -11.85 -16.74
C LEU A 812 17.46 -10.53 -15.95
N PRO A 813 16.22 -10.12 -15.64
CA PRO A 813 15.97 -8.95 -14.79
C PRO A 813 16.58 -9.15 -13.38
N PRO A 814 17.05 -8.10 -12.68
CA PRO A 814 17.60 -8.24 -11.33
C PRO A 814 16.62 -8.88 -10.32
N SER A 815 15.32 -8.62 -10.49
CA SER A 815 14.20 -9.26 -9.76
C SER A 815 14.03 -10.77 -10.01
N PHE A 816 14.77 -11.31 -10.97
CA PHE A 816 14.80 -12.72 -11.38
C PHE A 816 16.18 -13.36 -11.28
N GLN A 817 17.28 -12.59 -11.33
CA GLN A 817 18.62 -13.10 -11.04
C GLN A 817 18.69 -13.69 -9.62
N SER A 818 18.04 -13.05 -8.65
CA SER A 818 17.87 -13.58 -7.28
C SER A 818 16.99 -14.84 -7.17
N LYS A 819 16.19 -15.17 -8.21
CA LYS A 819 15.38 -16.40 -8.28
C LYS A 819 16.15 -17.58 -8.90
N ARG A 820 17.34 -17.37 -9.52
CA ARG A 820 18.15 -18.45 -10.11
C ARG A 820 18.62 -19.49 -9.09
N GLN A 821 18.84 -19.09 -7.83
CA GLN A 821 19.39 -19.97 -6.78
C GLN A 821 18.38 -20.94 -6.14
N GLU A 822 17.14 -21.07 -6.65
CA GLU A 822 16.17 -22.04 -6.10
C GLU A 822 15.28 -22.82 -7.10
N ARG A 823 14.63 -22.19 -8.10
CA ARG A 823 13.50 -22.85 -8.83
C ARG A 823 13.33 -22.52 -10.33
N LEU A 824 14.38 -22.29 -11.08
CA LEU A 824 14.32 -22.22 -12.56
C LEU A 824 15.29 -23.24 -13.15
N SER A 825 14.81 -24.12 -14.03
CA SER A 825 15.71 -24.83 -14.94
C SER A 825 16.18 -23.90 -16.04
N ASP A 826 17.31 -24.20 -16.68
CA ASP A 826 17.76 -23.45 -17.87
C ASP A 826 16.72 -23.51 -19.00
N GLY A 827 15.92 -24.58 -19.05
CA GLY A 827 14.76 -24.71 -19.95
C GLY A 827 13.64 -23.69 -19.64
N ASP A 828 13.36 -23.40 -18.37
CA ASP A 828 12.37 -22.39 -17.97
C ASP A 828 12.86 -20.97 -18.24
N GLU A 829 14.16 -20.69 -18.08
CA GLU A 829 14.74 -19.41 -18.49
C GLU A 829 14.66 -19.24 -20.01
N LYS A 830 15.01 -20.29 -20.76
CA LYS A 830 15.00 -20.31 -22.23
C LYS A 830 13.59 -20.16 -22.81
N ASP A 831 12.59 -20.92 -22.33
CA ASP A 831 11.18 -20.73 -22.74
C ASP A 831 10.76 -19.28 -22.55
N ARG A 832 11.01 -18.67 -21.39
CA ARG A 832 10.58 -17.28 -21.11
C ARG A 832 11.21 -16.27 -22.08
N LYS A 833 12.48 -16.47 -22.45
CA LYS A 833 13.23 -15.65 -23.40
C LYS A 833 12.73 -15.81 -24.84
N GLU A 834 12.57 -17.05 -25.30
CA GLU A 834 12.02 -17.35 -26.63
C GLU A 834 10.56 -16.88 -26.75
N LYS A 835 9.74 -17.13 -25.72
CA LYS A 835 8.35 -16.66 -25.58
C LYS A 835 8.24 -15.14 -25.54
N PHE A 836 9.26 -14.41 -25.07
CA PHE A 836 9.34 -12.96 -25.23
C PHE A 836 9.57 -12.58 -26.69
N PHE A 837 10.62 -13.08 -27.35
CA PHE A 837 10.89 -12.75 -28.76
C PHE A 837 9.76 -13.18 -29.72
N TYR A 838 9.07 -14.30 -29.42
CA TYR A 838 7.88 -14.75 -30.17
C TYR A 838 6.65 -13.83 -29.97
N LYS A 839 6.61 -13.04 -28.90
CA LYS A 839 5.55 -12.06 -28.63
C LYS A 839 5.96 -10.62 -28.94
N LEU A 840 7.27 -10.35 -29.04
CA LEU A 840 7.85 -9.06 -29.35
C LEU A 840 7.57 -8.67 -30.81
N ILE A 841 6.95 -7.52 -31.01
CA ILE A 841 6.71 -6.91 -32.32
C ILE A 841 7.29 -5.50 -32.28
N PHE A 842 8.00 -5.12 -33.33
CA PHE A 842 8.38 -3.73 -33.57
C PHE A 842 7.42 -3.13 -34.59
N ALA A 843 6.71 -2.09 -34.20
CA ALA A 843 5.93 -1.24 -35.07
C ALA A 843 6.73 0.06 -35.28
N VAL A 844 7.45 0.12 -36.40
CA VAL A 844 8.40 1.20 -36.79
C VAL A 844 7.86 1.96 -37.99
N ASN A 845 8.40 3.14 -38.30
CA ASN A 845 7.84 4.05 -39.32
C ASN A 845 6.34 4.33 -39.09
N GLN A 846 5.92 4.45 -37.83
CA GLN A 846 4.53 4.75 -37.48
C GLN A 846 4.28 6.26 -37.56
N PRO A 847 3.04 6.73 -37.77
CA PRO A 847 2.77 8.16 -37.95
C PRO A 847 3.19 8.99 -36.72
N HIS A 848 3.65 10.23 -36.97
CA HIS A 848 3.98 11.22 -35.95
C HIS A 848 2.71 11.81 -35.29
N ARG A 849 2.85 12.59 -34.19
CA ARG A 849 1.70 13.16 -33.43
C ARG A 849 0.69 13.87 -34.33
N LYS A 850 1.16 14.80 -35.17
CA LYS A 850 0.31 15.59 -36.06
C LYS A 850 -0.44 14.71 -37.06
N GLU A 851 0.27 13.77 -37.70
CA GLU A 851 -0.29 12.81 -38.64
C GLU A 851 -1.35 11.92 -37.99
N MET A 852 -1.12 11.40 -36.78
CA MET A 852 -2.13 10.64 -36.03
C MET A 852 -3.38 11.48 -35.73
N ASN A 853 -3.21 12.73 -35.29
CA ASN A 853 -4.34 13.62 -35.01
C ASN A 853 -5.16 13.88 -36.29
N SER A 854 -4.51 14.13 -37.44
CA SER A 854 -5.17 14.28 -38.75
C SER A 854 -5.85 12.98 -39.22
N ILE A 855 -5.23 11.81 -39.04
CA ILE A 855 -5.84 10.51 -39.36
C ILE A 855 -7.13 10.29 -38.54
N ILE A 856 -7.14 10.68 -37.26
CA ILE A 856 -8.33 10.57 -36.41
C ILE A 856 -9.41 11.58 -36.82
N LYS A 857 -9.06 12.86 -37.06
CA LYS A 857 -10.01 13.89 -37.55
C LYS A 857 -10.66 13.47 -38.88
N ASN A 858 -9.86 13.14 -39.88
CA ASN A 858 -10.34 12.67 -41.19
C ASN A 858 -11.18 11.37 -41.07
N GLY A 859 -10.92 10.53 -40.06
CA GLY A 859 -11.70 9.33 -39.77
C GLY A 859 -13.06 9.59 -39.12
N ILE A 860 -13.20 10.70 -38.39
CA ILE A 860 -14.45 11.19 -37.76
C ILE A 860 -15.31 11.95 -38.80
N GLU A 861 -14.68 12.79 -39.62
CA GLU A 861 -15.34 13.65 -40.61
C GLU A 861 -15.83 12.90 -41.87
N ASN A 862 -15.37 11.66 -42.07
CA ASN A 862 -15.72 10.85 -43.23
C ASN A 862 -17.20 10.43 -43.22
N LYS A 863 -17.99 10.98 -44.15
CA LYS A 863 -19.45 10.78 -44.32
C LYS A 863 -19.93 9.32 -44.28
N TYR A 864 -19.09 8.34 -44.64
CA TYR A 864 -19.46 6.92 -44.60
C TYR A 864 -19.44 6.31 -43.19
N ASN A 865 -18.69 6.89 -42.25
CA ASN A 865 -18.59 6.46 -40.86
C ASN A 865 -19.28 7.47 -39.94
N LYS A 866 -20.62 7.43 -39.83
CA LYS A 866 -21.36 8.25 -38.86
C LYS A 866 -21.04 7.85 -37.40
N VAL A 867 -19.93 8.37 -36.87
CA VAL A 867 -19.61 8.32 -35.45
C VAL A 867 -20.46 9.35 -34.68
N PRO A 868 -20.91 9.04 -33.45
CA PRO A 868 -21.77 9.94 -32.68
C PRO A 868 -20.99 10.94 -31.81
N TYR A 869 -19.72 11.23 -32.11
CA TYR A 869 -18.85 12.11 -31.32
C TYR A 869 -17.91 12.96 -32.20
N THR A 870 -17.52 14.14 -31.73
CA THR A 870 -16.47 14.95 -32.36
C THR A 870 -15.06 14.56 -31.87
N TYR A 871 -14.01 15.13 -32.48
CA TYR A 871 -12.63 14.92 -32.04
C TYR A 871 -12.39 15.45 -30.61
N GLU A 872 -13.03 16.57 -30.28
CA GLU A 872 -12.98 17.27 -28.99
C GLU A 872 -13.70 16.47 -27.90
N GLU A 873 -14.84 15.87 -28.24
CA GLU A 873 -15.56 14.96 -27.34
C GLU A 873 -14.75 13.70 -27.06
N LEU A 874 -14.13 13.10 -28.09
CA LEU A 874 -13.24 11.95 -27.91
C LEU A 874 -12.01 12.31 -27.04
N HIS A 875 -11.45 13.51 -27.22
CA HIS A 875 -10.33 14.03 -26.42
C HIS A 875 -10.74 14.16 -24.94
N GLU A 876 -11.90 14.75 -24.68
CA GLU A 876 -12.43 14.92 -23.32
C GLU A 876 -12.80 13.58 -22.67
N ILE A 877 -13.31 12.59 -23.42
CA ILE A 877 -13.50 11.20 -22.93
C ILE A 877 -12.17 10.61 -22.47
N ALA A 878 -11.11 10.76 -23.27
CA ALA A 878 -9.79 10.22 -22.96
C ALA A 878 -9.22 10.87 -21.68
N LEU A 879 -9.32 12.19 -21.54
CA LEU A 879 -8.87 12.90 -20.34
C LEU A 879 -9.70 12.55 -19.09
N ARG A 880 -11.03 12.52 -19.18
CA ARG A 880 -11.90 12.14 -18.06
C ARG A 880 -11.66 10.71 -17.60
N TRP A 881 -11.34 9.78 -18.51
CA TRP A 881 -10.93 8.42 -18.13
C TRP A 881 -9.54 8.37 -17.49
N LEU A 882 -8.56 9.13 -18.02
CA LEU A 882 -7.22 9.25 -17.42
C LEU A 882 -7.28 9.80 -15.99
N GLU A 883 -8.16 10.77 -15.74
CA GLU A 883 -8.45 11.29 -14.42
C GLU A 883 -9.11 10.21 -13.55
N SER A 884 -10.26 9.67 -13.97
CA SER A 884 -11.14 8.87 -13.12
C SER A 884 -10.63 7.47 -12.72
N HIS A 885 -9.94 7.41 -11.59
CA HIS A 885 -9.46 6.17 -10.94
C HIS A 885 -10.57 5.14 -10.62
N GLU A 886 -11.84 5.55 -10.59
CA GLU A 886 -13.00 4.66 -10.36
C GLU A 886 -13.38 3.82 -11.59
N PHE A 887 -13.04 4.27 -12.81
CA PHE A 887 -13.58 3.71 -14.06
C PHE A 887 -12.80 2.49 -14.59
N GLY A 888 -11.70 2.08 -13.94
CA GLY A 888 -10.97 0.85 -14.25
C GLY A 888 -10.56 0.74 -15.73
N PRO A 889 -10.59 -0.46 -16.35
CA PRO A 889 -10.40 -0.58 -17.79
C PRO A 889 -11.60 0.01 -18.54
N ILE A 890 -11.34 0.85 -19.54
CA ILE A 890 -12.40 1.46 -20.35
C ILE A 890 -12.97 0.46 -21.36
N THR A 891 -14.29 0.46 -21.47
CA THR A 891 -15.11 -0.36 -22.36
C THR A 891 -15.96 0.56 -23.25
N LYS A 892 -16.60 0.04 -24.31
CA LYS A 892 -17.50 0.82 -25.15
C LYS A 892 -18.64 1.47 -24.36
N GLU A 893 -19.30 0.72 -23.48
CA GLU A 893 -20.33 1.21 -22.55
C GLU A 893 -19.83 2.39 -21.67
N ARG A 894 -18.57 2.34 -21.20
CA ARG A 894 -17.97 3.43 -20.42
C ARG A 894 -17.68 4.67 -21.28
N ILE A 895 -17.27 4.50 -22.54
CA ILE A 895 -17.15 5.61 -23.51
C ILE A 895 -18.52 6.25 -23.75
N GLU A 896 -19.56 5.45 -23.98
CA GLU A 896 -20.92 5.93 -24.25
C GLU A 896 -21.51 6.70 -23.05
N LYS A 897 -21.25 6.23 -21.83
CA LYS A 897 -21.60 6.95 -20.59
C LYS A 897 -20.84 8.28 -20.45
N LEU A 898 -19.52 8.27 -20.66
CA LEU A 898 -18.71 9.50 -20.60
C LEU A 898 -19.13 10.52 -21.68
N LEU A 899 -19.46 10.06 -22.89
CA LEU A 899 -20.00 10.89 -23.97
C LEU A 899 -21.34 11.53 -23.60
N ALA A 900 -22.23 10.78 -22.95
CA ALA A 900 -23.52 11.30 -22.47
C ALA A 900 -23.34 12.33 -21.33
N ASP A 901 -22.43 12.08 -20.38
CA ASP A 901 -22.11 13.06 -19.33
C ASP A 901 -21.44 14.32 -19.93
N ILE A 902 -20.57 14.21 -20.96
CA ILE A 902 -20.02 15.36 -21.69
C ILE A 902 -21.11 16.16 -22.41
N LYS A 903 -21.98 15.50 -23.18
CA LYS A 903 -23.04 16.15 -23.98
C LYS A 903 -24.12 16.83 -23.14
N SER A 904 -24.28 16.41 -21.88
CA SER A 904 -25.16 17.06 -20.91
C SER A 904 -24.45 18.13 -20.06
N ASN A 905 -23.23 18.55 -20.44
CA ASN A 905 -22.35 19.46 -19.68
C ASN A 905 -22.14 19.04 -18.21
N ARG A 906 -22.26 17.74 -17.93
CA ARG A 906 -22.04 17.18 -16.60
C ARG A 906 -20.54 17.00 -16.38
N SER A 907 -20.06 17.35 -15.19
CA SER A 907 -18.75 16.90 -14.72
C SER A 907 -18.76 15.36 -14.62
N SER A 908 -17.70 14.70 -15.07
CA SER A 908 -17.56 13.24 -14.90
C SER A 908 -17.41 12.86 -13.43
N TYR A 909 -16.88 13.79 -12.63
CA TYR A 909 -17.06 13.80 -11.19
C TYR A 909 -18.53 14.01 -10.81
N GLN A 910 -19.13 13.02 -10.16
CA GLN A 910 -20.50 13.11 -9.64
C GLN A 910 -20.59 14.00 -8.37
N LYS A 911 -20.21 15.28 -8.48
CA LYS A 911 -20.37 16.32 -7.44
C LYS A 911 -21.82 16.39 -6.92
N TYR A 912 -22.79 16.13 -7.81
CA TYR A 912 -24.21 16.02 -7.50
C TYR A 912 -24.65 14.74 -6.77
N GLN A 913 -23.85 13.67 -6.75
CA GLN A 913 -24.02 12.60 -5.75
C GLN A 913 -23.25 12.93 -4.46
N ASN A 914 -22.05 13.53 -4.54
CA ASN A 914 -21.17 13.74 -3.38
C ASN A 914 -21.72 14.66 -2.28
N LYS A 915 -22.64 15.58 -2.57
CA LYS A 915 -23.32 16.36 -1.52
C LYS A 915 -24.16 15.47 -0.57
N ASN A 916 -24.62 14.30 -1.06
CA ASN A 916 -25.38 13.29 -0.31
C ASN A 916 -24.56 12.04 0.09
N ILE A 917 -23.23 12.06 -0.08
CA ILE A 917 -22.32 10.93 0.21
C ILE A 917 -21.21 11.32 1.21
N SER A 918 -21.18 12.58 1.67
CA SER A 918 -20.14 13.04 2.61
C SER A 918 -20.19 12.36 3.98
N GLU A 919 -21.35 11.85 4.41
CA GLU A 919 -21.47 11.03 5.63
C GLU A 919 -20.95 9.62 5.39
N GLU A 920 -21.28 9.04 4.24
CA GLU A 920 -20.88 7.70 3.80
C GLU A 920 -19.36 7.59 3.58
N ILE A 921 -18.71 8.66 3.09
CA ILE A 921 -17.24 8.78 3.02
C ILE A 921 -16.64 8.84 4.44
N LYS A 922 -17.15 9.71 5.32
CA LYS A 922 -16.70 9.80 6.73
C LYS A 922 -16.86 8.45 7.44
N PHE A 923 -17.97 7.76 7.20
CA PHE A 923 -18.27 6.43 7.74
C PHE A 923 -17.28 5.38 7.20
N ALA A 924 -17.09 5.30 5.89
CA ALA A 924 -16.13 4.39 5.27
C ALA A 924 -14.70 4.62 5.79
N LYS A 925 -14.29 5.88 5.97
CA LYS A 925 -12.99 6.27 6.55
C LYS A 925 -12.84 5.78 7.99
N CYS A 926 -13.87 5.94 8.82
CA CYS A 926 -13.87 5.43 10.20
C CYS A 926 -13.76 3.90 10.29
N VAL A 927 -14.41 3.16 9.37
CA VAL A 927 -14.41 1.69 9.35
C VAL A 927 -13.12 1.11 8.76
N ILE A 928 -12.65 1.64 7.63
CA ILE A 928 -11.50 1.11 6.87
C ILE A 928 -10.16 1.70 7.33
N GLY A 929 -10.12 3.01 7.59
CA GLY A 929 -8.89 3.78 7.75
C GLY A 929 -8.58 4.63 6.51
N ALA A 930 -7.53 4.26 5.76
CA ALA A 930 -7.02 5.07 4.66
C ALA A 930 -7.90 5.03 3.40
N GLU A 931 -8.25 6.21 2.91
CA GLU A 931 -8.97 6.43 1.65
C GLU A 931 -8.09 6.07 0.43
N GLY A 932 -8.71 5.86 -0.74
CA GLY A 932 -8.02 5.44 -1.96
C GLY A 932 -7.44 4.02 -1.95
N THR A 933 -7.59 3.27 -0.85
CA THR A 933 -7.24 1.84 -0.81
C THR A 933 -8.32 1.00 -1.53
N PRO A 934 -7.98 -0.13 -2.16
CA PRO A 934 -8.97 -0.97 -2.83
C PRO A 934 -10.12 -1.43 -1.92
N ALA A 935 -9.83 -1.69 -0.64
CA ALA A 935 -10.83 -2.04 0.36
C ALA A 935 -11.74 -0.85 0.73
N PHE A 936 -11.20 0.38 0.78
CA PHE A 936 -12.00 1.59 0.96
C PHE A 936 -12.95 1.79 -0.23
N ASN A 937 -12.43 1.76 -1.46
CA ASN A 937 -13.25 1.95 -2.66
C ASN A 937 -14.35 0.88 -2.77
N GLN A 938 -14.04 -0.39 -2.47
CA GLN A 938 -15.03 -1.48 -2.44
C GLN A 938 -16.11 -1.29 -1.37
N PHE A 939 -15.74 -0.86 -0.16
CA PHE A 939 -16.72 -0.64 0.90
C PHE A 939 -17.57 0.62 0.64
N LEU A 940 -16.98 1.69 0.13
CA LEU A 940 -17.69 2.91 -0.25
C LEU A 940 -18.67 2.65 -1.40
N HIS A 941 -18.27 1.92 -2.44
CA HIS A 941 -19.16 1.46 -3.51
C HIS A 941 -20.33 0.60 -2.98
N PHE A 942 -20.08 -0.26 -1.98
CA PHE A 942 -21.15 -1.03 -1.33
C PHE A 942 -22.16 -0.15 -0.56
N LEU A 943 -21.73 0.97 0.03
CA LEU A 943 -22.61 1.92 0.70
C LEU A 943 -23.39 2.80 -0.29
N ILE A 944 -22.78 3.19 -1.42
CA ILE A 944 -23.38 4.08 -2.42
C ILE A 944 -24.31 3.34 -3.38
N GLU A 945 -23.93 2.17 -3.89
CA GLU A 945 -24.67 1.46 -4.95
C GLU A 945 -25.14 0.05 -4.51
N GLY A 946 -24.51 -0.54 -3.50
CA GLY A 946 -24.86 -1.87 -2.99
C GLY A 946 -26.02 -1.88 -1.98
N GLU A 947 -26.22 -3.04 -1.32
CA GLU A 947 -27.24 -3.20 -0.28
C GLU A 947 -27.05 -2.24 0.90
N GLY A 948 -25.81 -1.78 1.15
CA GLY A 948 -25.49 -0.78 2.16
C GLY A 948 -26.34 0.50 2.04
N LYS A 949 -26.71 0.91 0.82
CA LYS A 949 -27.61 2.05 0.58
C LYS A 949 -28.99 1.87 1.21
N LYS A 950 -29.51 0.63 1.23
CA LYS A 950 -30.79 0.28 1.86
C LYS A 950 -30.65 0.27 3.39
N TYR A 951 -29.55 -0.30 3.89
CA TYR A 951 -29.25 -0.40 5.32
C TYR A 951 -29.03 0.97 5.97
N LEU A 952 -28.32 1.89 5.29
CA LEU A 952 -28.16 3.28 5.71
C LEU A 952 -29.50 4.05 5.78
N LYS A 953 -30.43 3.82 4.83
CA LYS A 953 -31.77 4.39 4.90
C LYS A 953 -32.56 3.87 6.11
N VAL A 954 -32.42 2.60 6.47
CA VAL A 954 -33.07 2.03 7.67
C VAL A 954 -32.45 2.61 8.94
N LEU A 955 -31.12 2.73 9.03
CA LEU A 955 -30.43 3.35 10.15
C LEU A 955 -30.94 4.79 10.40
N LYS A 956 -30.97 5.60 9.33
CA LYS A 956 -31.49 6.99 9.36
C LYS A 956 -32.99 7.02 9.75
N ARG A 957 -33.82 6.13 9.20
CA ARG A 957 -35.26 5.99 9.56
C ARG A 957 -35.49 5.60 11.03
N GLN A 958 -34.60 4.79 11.61
CA GLN A 958 -34.74 4.23 12.95
C GLN A 958 -33.99 5.04 14.03
N GLY A 959 -33.51 6.25 13.70
CA GLY A 959 -32.82 7.15 14.62
C GLY A 959 -31.39 6.75 15.01
N ILE A 960 -30.82 5.72 14.37
CA ILE A 960 -29.53 5.16 14.78
C ILE A 960 -28.37 5.96 14.18
N ASN A 961 -27.63 6.63 15.05
CA ASN A 961 -26.57 7.57 14.66
C ASN A 961 -25.33 6.84 14.08
N LEU A 962 -24.87 7.25 12.89
CA LEU A 962 -23.78 6.61 12.16
C LEU A 962 -22.42 6.58 12.92
N PRO A 963 -22.02 7.60 13.72
CA PRO A 963 -20.82 7.56 14.54
C PRO A 963 -20.81 6.36 15.51
N SER A 964 -21.94 6.03 16.13
CA SER A 964 -22.09 4.92 17.08
C SER A 964 -21.84 3.56 16.40
N MET A 965 -22.36 3.35 15.19
CA MET A 965 -22.02 2.14 14.43
C MET A 965 -20.56 2.16 13.95
N SER A 966 -20.06 3.33 13.52
CA SER A 966 -18.69 3.46 13.01
C SER A 966 -17.60 3.29 14.07
N SER A 967 -17.90 3.63 15.35
CA SER A 967 -16.96 3.45 16.46
C SER A 967 -16.72 1.97 16.72
N ILE A 968 -17.78 1.15 16.71
CA ILE A 968 -17.72 -0.31 16.86
C ILE A 968 -16.97 -0.93 15.67
N LEU A 969 -17.36 -0.60 14.44
CA LEU A 969 -16.79 -1.14 13.21
C LEU A 969 -15.36 -0.64 12.89
N LYS A 970 -14.81 0.30 13.66
CA LYS A 970 -13.48 0.88 13.46
C LYS A 970 -12.40 -0.22 13.42
N LYS A 971 -11.53 -0.16 12.41
CA LYS A 971 -10.50 -1.17 12.06
C LYS A 971 -11.01 -2.46 11.38
N ALA A 972 -12.24 -2.53 10.87
CA ALA A 972 -12.72 -3.74 10.16
C ALA A 972 -11.95 -4.01 8.83
N GLY A 973 -11.37 -2.98 8.21
CA GLY A 973 -10.50 -3.11 7.03
C GLY A 973 -11.12 -3.93 5.89
N ASN A 974 -10.38 -4.89 5.32
CA ASN A 974 -10.86 -5.76 4.24
C ASN A 974 -12.12 -6.59 4.60
N SER A 975 -12.53 -6.65 5.88
CA SER A 975 -13.76 -7.32 6.32
C SER A 975 -14.95 -6.37 6.54
N ALA A 976 -14.82 -5.08 6.22
CA ALA A 976 -15.84 -4.05 6.51
C ALA A 976 -17.25 -4.41 6.07
N THR A 977 -17.45 -4.86 4.82
CA THR A 977 -18.78 -5.26 4.31
C THR A 977 -19.39 -6.40 5.13
N LYS A 978 -18.58 -7.40 5.53
CA LYS A 978 -19.03 -8.52 6.38
C LYS A 978 -19.36 -8.04 7.80
N ALA A 979 -18.55 -7.15 8.36
CA ALA A 979 -18.74 -6.62 9.71
C ALA A 979 -19.98 -5.72 9.80
N PHE A 980 -20.16 -4.83 8.82
CA PHE A 980 -21.34 -3.96 8.68
C PHE A 980 -22.62 -4.77 8.54
N ASN A 981 -22.66 -5.73 7.60
CA ASN A 981 -23.84 -6.60 7.44
C ASN A 981 -24.10 -7.46 8.68
N GLY A 982 -23.06 -7.93 9.36
CA GLY A 982 -23.19 -8.69 10.60
C GLY A 982 -23.84 -7.88 11.73
N LEU A 983 -23.37 -6.64 11.95
CA LEU A 983 -23.91 -5.76 12.99
C LEU A 983 -25.31 -5.24 12.62
N TYR A 984 -25.53 -4.89 11.35
CA TYR A 984 -26.85 -4.47 10.85
C TYR A 984 -27.89 -5.59 11.03
N ASN A 985 -27.58 -6.83 10.65
CA ASN A 985 -28.50 -7.97 10.80
C ASN A 985 -28.70 -8.42 12.27
N LEU A 986 -27.86 -7.94 13.20
CA LEU A 986 -28.08 -8.12 14.64
C LEU A 986 -29.09 -7.08 15.17
N TRP A 987 -29.01 -5.85 14.65
CA TRP A 987 -29.86 -4.71 15.04
C TRP A 987 -31.22 -4.67 14.34
N PHE A 988 -31.32 -5.19 13.12
CA PHE A 988 -32.53 -5.12 12.29
C PHE A 988 -32.94 -6.45 11.66
N ASP A 989 -34.26 -6.65 11.56
CA ASP A 989 -34.84 -7.75 10.78
C ASP A 989 -34.74 -7.48 9.25
N THR A 990 -35.19 -8.46 8.45
CA THR A 990 -35.19 -8.37 6.98
C THR A 990 -36.16 -7.32 6.41
N LYS A 991 -37.02 -6.72 7.24
CA LYS A 991 -37.94 -5.62 6.89
C LYS A 991 -37.42 -4.24 7.37
N GLY A 992 -36.31 -4.23 8.13
CA GLY A 992 -35.73 -3.02 8.71
C GLY A 992 -36.42 -2.54 10.00
N ASN A 993 -36.98 -3.46 10.78
CA ASN A 993 -37.50 -3.22 12.12
C ASN A 993 -36.44 -3.56 13.17
N LYS A 994 -36.42 -2.85 14.31
CA LYS A 994 -35.52 -3.15 15.44
C LYS A 994 -35.75 -4.56 15.96
N THR A 995 -34.68 -5.33 16.11
CA THR A 995 -34.67 -6.66 16.77
C THR A 995 -34.78 -6.51 18.30
N LEU A 996 -34.89 -7.64 19.02
CA LEU A 996 -34.83 -7.66 20.49
C LEU A 996 -33.60 -6.91 21.03
N TYR A 997 -32.43 -7.07 20.39
CA TYR A 997 -31.17 -6.45 20.81
C TYR A 997 -31.16 -4.91 20.83
N LEU A 998 -31.99 -4.24 20.02
CA LEU A 998 -32.17 -2.79 20.10
C LEU A 998 -33.39 -2.39 20.93
N ARG A 999 -34.47 -3.19 20.91
CA ARG A 999 -35.66 -2.93 21.74
C ARG A 999 -35.33 -2.98 23.23
N THR A 1000 -34.68 -4.05 23.69
CA THR A 1000 -34.27 -4.21 25.09
C THR A 1000 -33.40 -3.05 25.59
N LEU A 1001 -32.50 -2.52 24.76
CA LEU A 1001 -31.72 -1.33 25.12
C LEU A 1001 -32.59 -0.05 25.24
N GLU A 1002 -33.65 0.07 24.45
CA GLU A 1002 -34.57 1.21 24.50
C GLU A 1002 -35.59 1.07 25.65
N ASP A 1003 -36.16 -0.12 25.83
CA ASP A 1003 -37.14 -0.48 26.86
C ASP A 1003 -36.54 -0.39 28.28
N GLU A 1004 -35.27 -0.78 28.45
CA GLU A 1004 -34.54 -0.73 29.73
C GLU A 1004 -33.67 0.54 29.88
N GLY A 1005 -33.86 1.56 29.03
CA GLY A 1005 -33.26 2.90 29.17
C GLY A 1005 -31.76 3.03 28.86
N VAL A 1006 -31.14 2.03 28.23
CA VAL A 1006 -29.69 1.95 28.00
C VAL A 1006 -29.27 2.62 26.70
N ASN A 1007 -28.67 3.80 26.81
CA ASN A 1007 -28.20 4.58 25.67
C ASN A 1007 -27.16 3.80 24.81
N LEU A 1008 -27.50 3.55 23.53
CA LEU A 1008 -26.66 2.89 22.54
C LEU A 1008 -25.27 3.55 22.36
N ALA A 1009 -25.13 4.83 22.67
CA ALA A 1009 -23.83 5.52 22.67
C ALA A 1009 -22.87 4.97 23.75
N ASN A 1010 -23.38 4.60 24.93
CA ASN A 1010 -22.58 3.99 26.00
C ASN A 1010 -22.09 2.60 25.58
N MET A 1011 -23.00 1.77 25.05
CA MET A 1011 -22.70 0.48 24.42
C MET A 1011 -21.63 0.63 23.32
N SER A 1012 -21.76 1.64 22.46
CA SER A 1012 -20.82 1.95 21.36
C SER A 1012 -19.49 2.56 21.80
N SER A 1013 -19.42 3.14 23.02
CA SER A 1013 -18.18 3.59 23.66
C SER A 1013 -17.35 2.41 24.13
N ILE A 1014 -17.99 1.43 24.79
CA ILE A 1014 -17.34 0.21 25.27
C ILE A 1014 -16.84 -0.63 24.09
N LEU A 1015 -17.71 -0.88 23.11
CA LEU A 1015 -17.44 -1.72 21.92
C LEU A 1015 -16.55 -1.07 20.84
N LYS A 1016 -16.11 0.17 21.07
CA LYS A 1016 -15.29 0.99 20.16
C LYS A 1016 -14.02 0.27 19.72
N GLY A 1017 -13.94 -0.06 18.43
CA GLY A 1017 -12.80 -0.75 17.81
C GLY A 1017 -12.89 -2.29 17.79
N ALA A 1018 -14.08 -2.87 18.01
CA ALA A 1018 -14.32 -4.30 17.81
C ALA A 1018 -14.13 -4.76 16.33
N GLY A 1019 -14.25 -3.85 15.37
CA GLY A 1019 -13.83 -4.04 13.98
C GLY A 1019 -14.55 -5.19 13.29
N SER A 1020 -13.80 -6.21 12.87
CA SER A 1020 -14.36 -7.39 12.19
C SER A 1020 -15.20 -8.30 13.10
N LYS A 1021 -15.03 -8.23 14.43
CA LYS A 1021 -15.81 -8.98 15.43
C LYS A 1021 -16.94 -8.16 16.08
N ALA A 1022 -17.34 -7.05 15.44
CA ALA A 1022 -18.35 -6.10 15.93
C ALA A 1022 -19.68 -6.74 16.39
N ALA A 1023 -20.25 -7.66 15.59
CA ALA A 1023 -21.52 -8.30 15.91
C ALA A 1023 -21.41 -9.34 17.04
N GLU A 1024 -20.30 -10.06 17.11
CA GLU A 1024 -19.97 -10.98 18.21
C GLU A 1024 -19.83 -10.18 19.52
N ALA A 1025 -19.02 -9.12 19.51
CA ALA A 1025 -18.80 -8.26 20.67
C ALA A 1025 -20.07 -7.55 21.17
N PHE A 1026 -20.92 -7.05 20.27
CA PHE A 1026 -22.19 -6.42 20.64
C PHE A 1026 -23.13 -7.43 21.30
N LYS A 1027 -23.23 -8.63 20.73
CA LYS A 1027 -24.04 -9.70 21.29
C LYS A 1027 -23.51 -10.14 22.66
N ASP A 1028 -22.22 -10.45 22.77
CA ASP A 1028 -21.63 -10.97 24.01
C ASP A 1028 -21.78 -9.98 25.18
N LEU A 1029 -21.78 -8.67 24.93
CA LEU A 1029 -22.05 -7.65 25.96
C LEU A 1029 -23.55 -7.55 26.27
N HIS A 1030 -24.43 -7.64 25.27
CA HIS A 1030 -25.88 -7.61 25.48
C HIS A 1030 -26.37 -8.85 26.26
N ASP A 1031 -25.94 -10.05 25.89
CA ASP A 1031 -26.28 -11.33 26.56
C ASP A 1031 -25.72 -11.42 28.00
N LEU A 1032 -24.84 -10.49 28.40
CA LEU A 1032 -24.36 -10.34 29.77
C LEU A 1032 -25.23 -9.37 30.58
N TRP A 1033 -25.76 -8.32 29.94
CA TRP A 1033 -26.66 -7.33 30.55
C TRP A 1033 -28.11 -7.80 30.61
N PHE A 1034 -28.56 -8.61 29.65
CA PHE A 1034 -29.94 -9.06 29.50
C PHE A 1034 -30.04 -10.57 29.20
N ASP A 1035 -31.07 -11.20 29.73
CA ASP A 1035 -31.39 -12.60 29.44
C ASP A 1035 -31.97 -12.78 28.03
N ALA A 1036 -32.19 -14.04 27.63
CA ALA A 1036 -32.76 -14.38 26.32
C ALA A 1036 -34.23 -13.93 26.11
N LYS A 1037 -34.87 -13.31 27.12
CA LYS A 1037 -36.19 -12.68 27.06
C LYS A 1037 -36.11 -11.14 27.10
N GLY A 1038 -34.90 -10.58 27.18
CA GLY A 1038 -34.65 -9.14 27.25
C GLY A 1038 -34.74 -8.55 28.67
N LYS A 1039 -34.71 -9.37 29.73
CA LYS A 1039 -34.75 -8.87 31.13
C LYS A 1039 -33.35 -8.69 31.69
N LYS A 1040 -33.12 -7.60 32.44
CA LYS A 1040 -31.88 -7.36 33.21
C LYS A 1040 -31.38 -8.57 33.99
N THR A 1041 -30.12 -8.95 33.77
CA THR A 1041 -29.41 -10.00 34.52
C THR A 1041 -29.04 -9.52 35.93
N PRO A 1042 -28.64 -10.42 36.85
CA PRO A 1042 -28.12 -10.02 38.16
C PRO A 1042 -26.96 -9.01 38.07
N TYR A 1043 -26.04 -9.21 37.12
CA TYR A 1043 -24.93 -8.28 36.84
C TYR A 1043 -25.39 -6.84 36.58
N PHE A 1044 -26.53 -6.67 35.90
CA PHE A 1044 -27.07 -5.36 35.59
C PHE A 1044 -27.83 -4.77 36.78
N LYS A 1045 -28.62 -5.59 37.48
CA LYS A 1045 -29.39 -5.16 38.65
C LYS A 1045 -28.52 -4.67 39.80
N THR A 1046 -27.49 -5.44 40.17
CA THR A 1046 -26.55 -5.04 41.22
C THR A 1046 -25.90 -3.68 40.94
N LEU A 1047 -25.63 -3.33 39.68
CA LEU A 1047 -25.11 -2.01 39.33
C LEU A 1047 -26.15 -0.88 39.51
N GLU A 1048 -27.44 -1.16 39.30
CA GLU A 1048 -28.52 -0.20 39.59
C GLU A 1048 -28.77 -0.10 41.10
N ASP A 1049 -28.84 -1.23 41.80
CA ASP A 1049 -29.06 -1.33 43.25
C ASP A 1049 -27.94 -0.65 44.07
N GLU A 1050 -26.67 -0.78 43.65
CA GLU A 1050 -25.49 -0.17 44.27
C GLU A 1050 -25.14 1.22 43.66
N GLY A 1051 -26.04 1.81 42.85
CA GLY A 1051 -25.94 3.19 42.34
C GLY A 1051 -24.85 3.44 41.28
N VAL A 1052 -24.29 2.41 40.67
CA VAL A 1052 -23.18 2.47 39.70
C VAL A 1052 -23.70 2.78 38.28
N ASN A 1053 -23.83 4.06 37.98
CA ASN A 1053 -24.34 4.55 36.70
C ASN A 1053 -23.54 4.03 35.47
N LEU A 1054 -24.26 3.48 34.49
CA LEU A 1054 -23.74 2.98 33.20
C LEU A 1054 -22.91 3.99 32.41
N ALA A 1055 -23.16 5.30 32.57
CA ALA A 1055 -22.32 6.34 31.97
C ALA A 1055 -20.87 6.24 32.49
N ASN A 1056 -20.69 6.11 33.80
CA ASN A 1056 -19.38 5.96 34.44
C ASN A 1056 -18.72 4.64 34.00
N MET A 1057 -19.49 3.54 34.00
CA MET A 1057 -19.04 2.23 33.52
C MET A 1057 -18.57 2.27 32.05
N SER A 1058 -19.29 2.98 31.18
CA SER A 1058 -18.95 3.16 29.77
C SER A 1058 -17.80 4.13 29.48
N SER A 1059 -17.46 4.96 30.47
CA SER A 1059 -16.26 5.81 30.47
C SER A 1059 -15.02 4.98 30.83
N ILE A 1060 -15.10 4.17 31.88
CA ILE A 1060 -14.02 3.28 32.33
C ILE A 1060 -13.70 2.21 31.28
N LEU A 1061 -14.72 1.59 30.69
CA LEU A 1061 -14.57 0.52 29.70
C LEU A 1061 -14.45 1.02 28.24
N ASN A 1062 -14.24 2.32 28.03
CA ASN A 1062 -14.17 2.97 26.72
C ASN A 1062 -13.06 2.40 25.83
N GLY A 1063 -13.43 1.74 24.73
CA GLY A 1063 -12.46 1.11 23.82
C GLY A 1063 -12.05 -0.33 24.16
N ALA A 1064 -12.74 -1.00 25.09
CA ALA A 1064 -12.57 -2.44 25.34
C ALA A 1064 -12.82 -3.31 24.08
N GLY A 1065 -13.60 -2.80 23.12
CA GLY A 1065 -13.72 -3.35 21.78
C GLY A 1065 -14.30 -4.76 21.78
N PHE A 1066 -13.60 -5.72 21.17
CA PHE A 1066 -14.07 -7.12 21.14
C PHE A 1066 -13.96 -7.83 22.50
N LYS A 1067 -13.19 -7.29 23.46
CA LYS A 1067 -13.06 -7.85 24.82
C LYS A 1067 -14.09 -7.26 25.80
N ALA A 1068 -15.02 -6.42 25.33
CA ALA A 1068 -16.00 -5.68 26.12
C ALA A 1068 -16.71 -6.52 27.21
N ALA A 1069 -17.36 -7.62 26.84
CA ALA A 1069 -18.09 -8.46 27.80
C ALA A 1069 -17.17 -9.05 28.89
N LYS A 1070 -15.95 -9.45 28.52
CA LYS A 1070 -14.95 -9.91 29.51
C LYS A 1070 -14.49 -8.76 30.39
N ALA A 1071 -14.13 -7.61 29.82
CA ALA A 1071 -13.66 -6.46 30.59
C ALA A 1071 -14.72 -5.91 31.56
N PHE A 1072 -16.01 -5.94 31.17
CA PHE A 1072 -17.12 -5.63 32.06
C PHE A 1072 -17.22 -6.64 33.20
N LYS A 1073 -17.12 -7.95 32.93
CA LYS A 1073 -17.14 -8.97 33.99
C LYS A 1073 -15.92 -8.91 34.90
N ASP A 1074 -14.72 -8.80 34.34
CA ASP A 1074 -13.47 -8.67 35.09
C ASP A 1074 -13.48 -7.44 36.03
N LEU A 1075 -14.27 -6.41 35.69
CA LEU A 1075 -14.48 -5.21 36.52
C LEU A 1075 -15.62 -5.40 37.54
N TYR A 1076 -16.71 -6.07 37.17
CA TYR A 1076 -17.78 -6.41 38.11
C TYR A 1076 -17.27 -7.35 39.21
N ASP A 1077 -16.58 -8.43 38.84
CA ASP A 1077 -15.99 -9.43 39.75
C ASP A 1077 -14.82 -8.83 40.60
N LEU A 1078 -14.42 -7.57 40.35
CA LEU A 1078 -13.48 -6.77 41.15
C LEU A 1078 -14.19 -5.78 42.10
N TRP A 1079 -15.41 -5.37 41.77
CA TRP A 1079 -16.21 -4.40 42.55
C TRP A 1079 -17.27 -5.05 43.44
N PHE A 1080 -17.62 -6.31 43.21
CA PHE A 1080 -18.68 -7.01 43.94
C PHE A 1080 -18.29 -8.44 44.30
N ASP A 1081 -18.68 -8.88 45.49
CA ASP A 1081 -18.54 -10.26 45.94
C ASP A 1081 -19.49 -11.21 45.19
N ALA A 1082 -19.38 -12.52 45.47
CA ALA A 1082 -20.23 -13.54 44.87
C ALA A 1082 -21.73 -13.45 45.23
N LYS A 1083 -22.13 -12.50 46.09
CA LYS A 1083 -23.51 -12.18 46.47
C LYS A 1083 -23.98 -10.83 45.90
N GLY A 1084 -23.12 -10.11 45.18
CA GLY A 1084 -23.42 -8.80 44.60
C GLY A 1084 -23.24 -7.63 45.59
N LYS A 1085 -22.44 -7.78 46.65
CA LYS A 1085 -22.13 -6.69 47.59
C LYS A 1085 -20.75 -6.09 47.32
N LYS A 1086 -20.65 -4.78 47.50
CA LYS A 1086 -19.44 -3.97 47.32
C LYS A 1086 -18.40 -4.13 48.42
#